data_AF-A0A3Q0JCM0-F1
#
_entry.id   AF-A0A3Q0JCM0-F1
#
_cell.length_a   1.000
_cell.length_b   1.000
_cell.length_c   1.000
_cell.angle_alpha   90.00
_cell.angle_beta   90.00
_cell.angle_gamma   90.00
#
_symmetry.space_group_name_H-M   'P 1'
#
loop_
_entity.id
_entity.type
_entity.pdbx_description
1 polymer ?
#
loop_
_entity_poly.entity_id
_entity_poly.type
_entity_poly.pdbx_seq_one_letter_code
_entity_poly.pdbx_strand_id
1 'polypeptide(L)'
;MTAWSVAAGISVLVAFCVYYNCLPAGFVYDDSRAILSNQDILPSTPLEALFHNDFWGTPIKSPSSHGSYRPLSVLTFRLNYAWSGFRPFAYHLTNIGLHCLCTALVHLLALSVLPTHRAAWVASALFGVHPVHTEAVAGLVGRADILSCIFYLVAILMFVHLPPRSILRYLSVTVLGACAMLSKEIGVSAVLICLVWDIVSLTRGSNVPKARRSWKSSILLVLSFVMLLCTRIMIMGNSTPSFSKADNPTAQHPSFVTRTLTFLYLPILNTKLLVFPRQLSYDWGMQSIPQIENIYDLRNLATILFYSILIYIGIRLTRFLVQKHRRQAKRPLPSRINKPCDNLVIMCNYCRYRRRDEEATHNQKQTKNQNHSEPNQSKERDLNNNEIGKEILNLNYYHLEGGKAFNKANLDGLASWDGKSFRYETVVELYIRKLCLALTNMCLHRNYENTVFKSRKSDVMNTLRDKHYSQEDTSCPPNESYRQVLDKHAKNRTDHIGKSFSEVDARPDGKKVQKPSRENSASRNHCTCRVTAPKTRLKHEERLAIILALLIIPFIPASNLFFYVGFVLAERVLYIPSVGYCYLVAYAYSLVWDRSKGQRRLLNALVMYLMVIYAVRTVRRNTDWLNEENLYRSGIAVNPPKSYGNLGSILSSQRRYQEAEQAYRMALHYRSNMADVHYN
;
A
#
# COMPACT_ATOMS: atom_id res chain seq x y z
N MET A 1 12.53 -18.57 2.03
CA MET A 1 11.47 -17.54 1.99
C MET A 1 11.23 -16.99 3.40
N THR A 2 10.92 -15.70 3.54
CA THR A 2 10.60 -15.12 4.85
C THR A 2 9.17 -15.49 5.27
N ALA A 3 8.88 -15.60 6.56
CA ALA A 3 7.53 -16.00 7.02
C ALA A 3 6.40 -15.08 6.51
N TRP A 4 6.69 -13.80 6.28
CA TRP A 4 5.70 -12.85 5.73
C TRP A 4 5.48 -13.03 4.22
N SER A 5 6.50 -13.42 3.45
CA SER A 5 6.32 -13.71 2.02
C SER A 5 5.47 -14.96 1.79
N VAL A 6 5.58 -15.95 2.69
CA VAL A 6 4.71 -17.14 2.67
C VAL A 6 3.26 -16.75 2.98
N ALA A 7 3.04 -15.91 3.99
CA ALA A 7 1.70 -15.44 4.35
C ALA A 7 1.01 -14.65 3.22
N ALA A 8 1.76 -13.78 2.52
CA ALA A 8 1.26 -13.09 1.33
C ALA A 8 0.88 -14.09 0.23
N GLY A 9 1.73 -15.08 -0.05
CA GLY A 9 1.45 -16.14 -1.03
C GLY A 9 0.20 -16.95 -0.69
N ILE A 10 -0.03 -17.26 0.59
CA ILE A 10 -1.25 -17.94 1.04
C ILE A 10 -2.49 -17.07 0.77
N SER A 11 -2.43 -15.77 1.05
CA SER A 11 -3.58 -14.87 0.80
C SER A 11 -3.94 -14.83 -0.69
N VAL A 12 -2.93 -14.77 -1.55
CA VAL A 12 -3.09 -14.79 -3.00
C VAL A 12 -3.66 -16.11 -3.50
N LEU A 13 -3.13 -17.24 -3.01
CA LEU A 13 -3.63 -18.56 -3.37
C LEU A 13 -5.09 -18.74 -2.96
N VAL A 14 -5.45 -18.32 -1.74
CA VAL A 14 -6.83 -18.37 -1.26
C VAL A 14 -7.74 -17.49 -2.12
N ALA A 15 -7.32 -16.26 -2.46
CA ALA A 15 -8.06 -15.39 -3.35
C ALA A 15 -8.29 -16.04 -4.73
N PHE A 16 -7.29 -16.72 -5.28
CA PHE A 16 -7.47 -17.48 -6.53
C PHE A 16 -8.48 -18.63 -6.35
N CYS A 17 -8.35 -19.42 -5.29
CA CYS A 17 -9.22 -20.58 -5.05
C CYS A 17 -10.69 -20.19 -4.88
N VAL A 18 -11.00 -19.09 -4.19
CA VAL A 18 -12.40 -18.67 -3.98
C VAL A 18 -13.09 -18.19 -5.26
N TYR A 19 -12.34 -17.75 -6.27
CA TYR A 19 -12.87 -17.33 -7.57
C TYR A 19 -12.66 -18.36 -8.68
N TYR A 20 -12.05 -19.50 -8.39
CA TYR A 20 -11.80 -20.55 -9.38
C TYR A 20 -13.07 -21.01 -10.09
N ASN A 21 -14.21 -21.04 -9.39
CA ASN A 21 -15.50 -21.40 -9.95
C ASN A 21 -16.12 -20.36 -10.91
N CYS A 22 -15.48 -19.21 -11.11
CA CYS A 22 -15.84 -18.25 -12.17
C CYS A 22 -15.20 -18.58 -13.53
N LEU A 23 -14.14 -19.39 -13.59
CA LEU A 23 -13.47 -19.71 -14.85
C LEU A 23 -14.39 -20.28 -15.96
N PRO A 24 -15.40 -21.13 -15.66
CA PRO A 24 -16.34 -21.60 -16.68
C PRO A 24 -17.50 -20.62 -16.97
N ALA A 25 -17.57 -19.46 -16.32
CA ALA A 25 -18.65 -18.49 -16.50
C ALA A 25 -18.64 -17.86 -17.91
N GLY A 26 -19.82 -17.49 -18.40
CA GLY A 26 -19.99 -16.76 -19.65
C GLY A 26 -19.74 -15.25 -19.51
N PHE A 27 -20.03 -14.51 -20.60
CA PHE A 27 -20.26 -13.07 -20.54
C PHE A 27 -21.69 -12.83 -20.06
N VAL A 28 -21.89 -11.91 -19.12
CA VAL A 28 -23.22 -11.64 -18.55
C VAL A 28 -23.49 -10.15 -18.42
N TYR A 29 -24.76 -9.75 -18.60
CA TYR A 29 -25.23 -8.39 -18.29
C TYR A 29 -24.44 -7.29 -19.01
N ASP A 30 -23.75 -6.42 -18.27
CA ASP A 30 -22.99 -5.30 -18.83
C ASP A 30 -21.83 -5.74 -19.74
N ASP A 31 -21.37 -6.99 -19.63
CA ASP A 31 -20.30 -7.54 -20.46
C ASP A 31 -20.68 -7.54 -21.94
N SER A 32 -21.96 -7.76 -22.26
CA SER A 32 -22.48 -7.75 -23.63
C SER A 32 -22.24 -6.40 -24.30
N ARG A 33 -22.53 -5.30 -23.60
CA ARG A 33 -22.35 -3.96 -24.14
C ARG A 33 -20.90 -3.50 -24.13
N ALA A 34 -20.22 -3.69 -23.00
CA ALA A 34 -18.87 -3.17 -22.80
C ALA A 34 -17.78 -3.96 -23.53
N ILE A 35 -18.02 -5.26 -23.78
CA ILE A 35 -17.04 -6.18 -24.37
C ILE A 35 -17.49 -6.68 -25.74
N LEU A 36 -18.66 -7.30 -25.84
CA LEU A 36 -19.05 -8.02 -27.07
C LEU A 36 -19.46 -7.06 -28.21
N SER A 37 -20.25 -6.03 -27.91
CA SER A 37 -20.70 -5.05 -28.93
C SER A 37 -19.75 -3.86 -29.10
N ASN A 38 -18.73 -3.74 -28.27
CA ASN A 38 -17.85 -2.57 -28.26
C ASN A 38 -16.81 -2.66 -29.39
N GLN A 39 -16.96 -1.80 -30.38
CA GLN A 39 -16.08 -1.76 -31.56
C GLN A 39 -14.63 -1.38 -31.23
N ASP A 40 -14.39 -0.68 -30.12
CA ASP A 40 -13.04 -0.24 -29.73
C ASP A 40 -12.11 -1.39 -29.36
N ILE A 41 -12.69 -2.56 -29.05
CA ILE A 41 -11.96 -3.79 -28.71
C ILE A 41 -11.41 -4.49 -29.96
N LEU A 42 -12.00 -4.25 -31.13
CA LEU A 42 -11.58 -4.90 -32.35
C LEU A 42 -10.31 -4.28 -32.93
N PRO A 43 -9.41 -5.07 -33.55
CA PRO A 43 -8.19 -4.56 -34.19
C PRO A 43 -8.47 -3.57 -35.33
N SER A 44 -9.64 -3.67 -35.98
CA SER A 44 -10.08 -2.81 -37.07
C SER A 44 -10.25 -1.35 -36.66
N THR A 45 -10.56 -1.08 -35.40
CA THR A 45 -10.76 0.27 -34.89
C THR A 45 -9.40 0.85 -34.46
N PRO A 46 -9.00 2.07 -34.87
CA PRO A 46 -7.71 2.63 -34.47
C PRO A 46 -7.61 2.83 -32.95
N LEU A 47 -6.40 2.71 -32.38
CA LEU A 47 -6.18 2.87 -30.93
C LEU A 47 -6.57 4.27 -30.41
N GLU A 48 -6.53 5.28 -31.27
CA GLU A 48 -6.93 6.64 -30.92
C GLU A 48 -8.40 6.73 -30.49
N ALA A 49 -9.27 5.87 -31.06
CA ALA A 49 -10.70 5.85 -30.74
C ALA A 49 -10.97 5.65 -29.24
N LEU A 50 -10.09 4.89 -28.55
CA LEU A 50 -10.17 4.66 -27.11
C LEU A 50 -10.19 5.97 -26.31
N PHE A 51 -9.54 7.03 -26.80
CA PHE A 51 -9.45 8.32 -26.11
C PHE A 51 -10.59 9.29 -26.46
N HIS A 52 -11.39 8.97 -27.48
CA HIS A 52 -12.52 9.78 -27.93
C HIS A 52 -13.88 9.17 -27.58
N ASN A 53 -13.91 7.88 -27.24
CA ASN A 53 -15.11 7.16 -26.86
C ASN A 53 -15.22 6.98 -25.32
N ASP A 54 -16.44 6.74 -24.87
CA ASP A 54 -16.73 6.31 -23.52
C ASP A 54 -16.43 4.81 -23.34
N PHE A 55 -16.56 4.34 -22.11
CA PHE A 55 -16.32 2.95 -21.72
C PHE A 55 -17.13 1.91 -22.52
N TRP A 56 -18.24 2.32 -23.13
CA TRP A 56 -19.15 1.46 -23.88
C TRP A 56 -18.94 1.53 -25.40
N GLY A 57 -17.94 2.29 -25.87
CA GLY A 57 -17.64 2.47 -27.29
C GLY A 57 -18.48 3.55 -27.97
N THR A 58 -19.12 4.44 -27.20
CA THR A 58 -19.91 5.56 -27.74
C THR A 58 -19.07 6.85 -27.71
N PRO A 59 -19.04 7.69 -28.77
CA PRO A 59 -18.28 8.94 -28.76
C PRO A 59 -18.61 9.81 -27.54
N ILE A 60 -17.58 10.27 -26.80
CA ILE A 60 -17.75 10.89 -25.48
C ILE A 60 -18.60 12.16 -25.51
N LYS A 61 -18.57 12.88 -26.65
CA LYS A 61 -19.32 14.12 -26.89
C LYS A 61 -20.75 13.88 -27.41
N SER A 62 -21.13 12.63 -27.69
CA SER A 62 -22.48 12.29 -28.15
C SER A 62 -23.50 12.46 -27.02
N PRO A 63 -24.73 12.94 -27.30
CA PRO A 63 -25.82 12.92 -26.32
C PRO A 63 -26.19 11.51 -25.81
N SER A 64 -25.88 10.47 -26.60
CA SER A 64 -26.09 9.06 -26.22
C SER A 64 -24.97 8.48 -25.35
N SER A 65 -23.90 9.23 -25.12
CA SER A 65 -22.78 8.83 -24.27
C SER A 65 -23.22 8.73 -22.82
N HIS A 66 -22.75 7.69 -22.12
CA HIS A 66 -22.93 7.58 -20.67
C HIS A 66 -21.96 8.52 -19.91
N GLY A 67 -20.98 9.12 -20.61
CA GLY A 67 -19.97 9.99 -20.00
C GLY A 67 -18.91 9.25 -19.18
N SER A 68 -18.92 7.91 -19.17
CA SER A 68 -17.95 7.10 -18.45
C SER A 68 -16.62 7.03 -19.21
N TYR A 69 -15.72 7.99 -18.97
CA TYR A 69 -14.40 7.99 -19.62
C TYR A 69 -13.40 7.07 -18.89
N ARG A 70 -13.08 5.91 -19.51
CA ARG A 70 -12.24 4.83 -18.94
C ARG A 70 -11.36 4.10 -19.99
N PRO A 71 -10.52 4.82 -20.76
CA PRO A 71 -9.78 4.27 -21.90
C PRO A 71 -8.84 3.12 -21.54
N LEU A 72 -8.22 3.15 -20.36
CA LEU A 72 -7.28 2.08 -19.97
C LEU A 72 -8.01 0.75 -19.71
N SER A 73 -9.23 0.80 -19.20
CA SER A 73 -10.03 -0.41 -19.00
C SER A 73 -10.40 -1.04 -20.34
N VAL A 74 -10.86 -0.24 -21.30
CA VAL A 74 -11.19 -0.70 -22.66
C VAL A 74 -9.94 -1.24 -23.38
N LEU A 75 -8.79 -0.57 -23.22
CA LEU A 75 -7.51 -1.04 -23.75
C LEU A 75 -7.17 -2.45 -23.23
N THR A 76 -7.41 -2.74 -21.94
CA THR A 76 -7.17 -4.10 -21.43
C THR A 76 -8.13 -5.14 -21.99
N PHE A 77 -9.37 -4.79 -22.33
CA PHE A 77 -10.27 -5.71 -23.04
C PHE A 77 -9.78 -5.97 -24.47
N ARG A 78 -9.30 -4.94 -25.17
CA ARG A 78 -8.67 -5.06 -26.49
C ARG A 78 -7.43 -5.96 -26.47
N LEU A 79 -6.55 -5.80 -25.48
CA LEU A 79 -5.38 -6.67 -25.30
C LEU A 79 -5.80 -8.12 -25.00
N ASN A 80 -6.85 -8.31 -24.21
CA ASN A 80 -7.39 -9.64 -23.92
C ASN A 80 -8.00 -10.31 -25.17
N TYR A 81 -8.67 -9.52 -26.02
CA TYR A 81 -9.18 -9.97 -27.32
C TYR A 81 -8.04 -10.37 -28.24
N ALA A 82 -6.97 -9.57 -28.33
CA ALA A 82 -5.79 -9.90 -29.12
C ALA A 82 -5.12 -11.22 -28.68
N TRP A 83 -5.19 -11.55 -27.39
CA TRP A 83 -4.65 -12.80 -26.85
C TRP A 83 -5.54 -14.03 -27.11
N SER A 84 -6.87 -13.89 -26.97
CA SER A 84 -7.77 -15.06 -26.83
C SER A 84 -9.07 -14.98 -27.62
N GLY A 85 -9.30 -13.92 -28.40
CA GLY A 85 -10.61 -13.58 -28.97
C GLY A 85 -11.65 -13.38 -27.87
N PHE A 86 -12.93 -13.61 -28.18
CA PHE A 86 -14.03 -13.56 -27.20
C PHE A 86 -14.19 -14.87 -26.42
N ARG A 87 -13.11 -15.44 -25.88
CA ARG A 87 -13.19 -16.64 -25.01
C ARG A 87 -13.39 -16.23 -23.54
N PRO A 88 -14.57 -16.44 -22.93
CA PRO A 88 -14.87 -15.94 -21.57
C PRO A 88 -13.84 -16.36 -20.52
N PHE A 89 -13.37 -17.61 -20.61
CA PHE A 89 -12.37 -18.17 -19.71
C PHE A 89 -11.14 -17.26 -19.53
N ALA A 90 -10.60 -16.71 -20.63
CA ALA A 90 -9.41 -15.87 -20.58
C ALA A 90 -9.68 -14.51 -19.92
N TYR A 91 -10.90 -13.97 -20.06
CA TYR A 91 -11.29 -12.73 -19.40
C TYR A 91 -11.47 -12.93 -17.89
N HIS A 92 -12.12 -14.03 -17.48
CA HIS A 92 -12.27 -14.42 -16.07
C HIS A 92 -10.91 -14.70 -15.43
N LEU A 93 -10.04 -15.46 -16.09
CA LEU A 93 -8.67 -15.70 -15.63
C LEU A 93 -7.89 -14.39 -15.44
N THR A 94 -8.03 -13.45 -16.36
CA THR A 94 -7.41 -12.12 -16.26
C THR A 94 -7.92 -11.36 -15.04
N ASN A 95 -9.24 -11.29 -14.82
CA ASN A 95 -9.81 -10.60 -13.66
C ASN A 95 -9.37 -11.24 -12.33
N ILE A 96 -9.40 -12.58 -12.24
CA ILE A 96 -8.93 -13.31 -11.05
C ILE A 96 -7.45 -13.03 -10.79
N GLY A 97 -6.62 -13.05 -11.84
CA GLY A 97 -5.19 -12.72 -11.74
C GLY A 97 -4.95 -11.28 -11.27
N LEU A 98 -5.72 -10.32 -11.78
CA LEU A 98 -5.66 -8.92 -11.35
C LEU A 98 -6.12 -8.76 -9.89
N HIS A 99 -7.16 -9.49 -9.45
CA HIS A 99 -7.61 -9.49 -8.06
C HIS A 99 -6.56 -10.12 -7.12
N CYS A 100 -5.88 -11.17 -7.56
CA CYS A 100 -4.72 -11.75 -6.88
C CYS A 100 -3.59 -10.72 -6.72
N LEU A 101 -3.31 -9.93 -7.75
CA LEU A 101 -2.35 -8.82 -7.69
C LEU A 101 -2.80 -7.72 -6.71
N CYS A 102 -4.08 -7.32 -6.73
CA CYS A 102 -4.64 -6.42 -5.71
C CYS A 102 -4.40 -6.96 -4.30
N THR A 103 -4.70 -8.24 -4.06
CA THR A 103 -4.53 -8.90 -2.75
C THR A 103 -3.07 -8.85 -2.29
N ALA A 104 -2.11 -9.07 -3.20
CA ALA A 104 -0.69 -8.92 -2.90
C ALA A 104 -0.30 -7.47 -2.59
N LEU A 105 -0.78 -6.49 -3.37
CA LEU A 105 -0.51 -5.06 -3.15
C LEU A 105 -1.12 -4.56 -1.83
N VAL A 106 -2.31 -5.03 -1.46
CA VAL A 106 -2.94 -4.80 -0.15
C VAL A 106 -2.03 -5.34 0.95
N HIS A 107 -1.48 -6.55 0.82
CA HIS A 107 -0.53 -7.06 1.81
C HIS A 107 0.71 -6.14 1.94
N LEU A 108 1.30 -5.72 0.82
CA LEU A 108 2.50 -4.88 0.80
C LEU A 108 2.25 -3.50 1.44
N LEU A 109 1.11 -2.87 1.15
CA LEU A 109 0.75 -1.61 1.77
C LEU A 109 0.43 -1.79 3.26
N ALA A 110 -0.20 -2.92 3.64
CA ALA A 110 -0.49 -3.24 5.03
C ALA A 110 0.79 -3.36 5.88
N LEU A 111 1.90 -3.84 5.32
CA LEU A 111 3.20 -3.85 5.99
C LEU A 111 3.73 -2.45 6.34
N SER A 112 3.28 -1.41 5.62
CA SER A 112 3.63 -0.01 5.88
C SER A 112 2.70 0.65 6.91
N VAL A 113 1.44 0.19 6.99
CA VAL A 113 0.39 0.79 7.83
C VAL A 113 0.26 0.08 9.18
N LEU A 114 0.12 -1.25 9.17
CA LEU A 114 -0.26 -2.05 10.34
C LEU A 114 0.95 -2.38 11.23
N PRO A 115 0.72 -2.57 12.55
CA PRO A 115 1.82 -2.75 13.51
C PRO A 115 2.55 -4.10 13.39
N THR A 116 1.91 -5.12 12.83
CA THR A 116 2.43 -6.50 12.81
C THR A 116 2.22 -7.18 11.46
N HIS A 117 3.11 -8.12 11.13
CA HIS A 117 2.98 -8.98 9.94
C HIS A 117 1.71 -9.84 9.95
N ARG A 118 1.24 -10.25 11.15
CA ARG A 118 -0.01 -11.00 11.29
C ARG A 118 -1.21 -10.14 10.92
N ALA A 119 -1.25 -8.88 11.37
CA ALA A 119 -2.31 -7.96 10.97
C ALA A 119 -2.28 -7.70 9.45
N ALA A 120 -1.10 -7.55 8.84
CA ALA A 120 -0.98 -7.44 7.38
C ALA A 120 -1.53 -8.66 6.64
N TRP A 121 -1.28 -9.87 7.14
CA TRP A 121 -1.87 -11.09 6.60
C TRP A 121 -3.40 -11.14 6.78
N VAL A 122 -3.91 -10.82 7.97
CA VAL A 122 -5.37 -10.77 8.22
C VAL A 122 -6.05 -9.79 7.27
N ALA A 123 -5.47 -8.61 7.07
CA ALA A 123 -5.99 -7.61 6.13
C ALA A 123 -6.03 -8.14 4.69
N SER A 124 -4.94 -8.71 4.18
CA SER A 124 -4.89 -9.21 2.79
C SER A 124 -5.77 -10.43 2.58
N ALA A 125 -5.81 -11.35 3.54
CA ALA A 125 -6.65 -12.54 3.46
C ALA A 125 -8.14 -12.17 3.50
N LEU A 126 -8.56 -11.25 4.39
CA LEU A 126 -9.94 -10.75 4.41
C LEU A 126 -10.32 -10.04 3.11
N PHE A 127 -9.41 -9.21 2.56
CA PHE A 127 -9.64 -8.55 1.28
C PHE A 127 -9.83 -9.58 0.15
N GLY A 128 -8.94 -10.56 0.03
CA GLY A 128 -8.98 -11.54 -1.06
C GLY A 128 -10.20 -12.46 -1.06
N VAL A 129 -10.91 -12.60 0.06
CA VAL A 129 -12.11 -13.46 0.17
C VAL A 129 -13.40 -12.67 0.34
N HIS A 130 -13.37 -11.34 0.27
CA HIS A 130 -14.51 -10.51 0.66
C HIS A 130 -15.68 -10.61 -0.35
N PRO A 131 -16.91 -10.99 0.07
CA PRO A 131 -18.02 -11.22 -0.88
C PRO A 131 -18.43 -10.00 -1.69
N VAL A 132 -18.31 -8.79 -1.14
CA VAL A 132 -18.58 -7.52 -1.84
C VAL A 132 -17.75 -7.32 -3.12
N HIS A 133 -16.64 -8.07 -3.29
CA HIS A 133 -15.81 -7.98 -4.49
C HIS A 133 -16.35 -8.80 -5.66
N THR A 134 -17.35 -9.65 -5.44
CA THR A 134 -17.82 -10.60 -6.47
C THR A 134 -18.26 -9.88 -7.74
N GLU A 135 -19.00 -8.77 -7.64
CA GLU A 135 -19.37 -7.96 -8.81
C GLU A 135 -18.15 -7.44 -9.57
N ALA A 136 -17.07 -7.04 -8.87
CA ALA A 136 -15.86 -6.52 -9.49
C ALA A 136 -14.99 -7.61 -10.14
N VAL A 137 -14.98 -8.83 -9.56
CA VAL A 137 -14.10 -9.93 -9.99
C VAL A 137 -14.79 -10.87 -10.96
N ALA A 138 -15.99 -11.35 -10.63
CA ALA A 138 -16.78 -12.25 -11.47
C ALA A 138 -17.49 -11.50 -12.61
N GLY A 139 -17.94 -10.26 -12.38
CA GLY A 139 -18.39 -9.38 -13.48
C GLY A 139 -17.19 -8.86 -14.27
N LEU A 140 -17.11 -9.16 -15.56
CA LEU A 140 -15.90 -8.85 -16.34
C LEU A 140 -15.70 -7.34 -16.51
N VAL A 141 -16.79 -6.59 -16.66
CA VAL A 141 -16.80 -5.12 -16.63
C VAL A 141 -16.21 -4.52 -15.34
N GLY A 142 -16.27 -5.26 -14.23
CA GLY A 142 -15.63 -4.93 -12.96
C GLY A 142 -14.11 -4.77 -13.03
N ARG A 143 -13.47 -5.18 -14.14
CA ARG A 143 -12.05 -4.94 -14.42
C ARG A 143 -11.63 -3.48 -14.22
N ALA A 144 -12.52 -2.52 -14.48
CA ALA A 144 -12.26 -1.11 -14.24
C ALA A 144 -11.93 -0.81 -12.76
N ASP A 145 -12.63 -1.45 -11.81
CA ASP A 145 -12.39 -1.32 -10.38
C ASP A 145 -11.06 -1.95 -9.96
N ILE A 146 -10.77 -3.15 -10.49
CA ILE A 146 -9.55 -3.89 -10.16
C ILE A 146 -8.32 -3.14 -10.67
N LEU A 147 -8.32 -2.69 -11.93
CA LEU A 147 -7.22 -1.93 -12.51
C LEU A 147 -7.01 -0.60 -11.79
N SER A 148 -8.10 0.13 -11.49
CA SER A 148 -8.03 1.36 -10.72
C SER A 148 -7.39 1.11 -9.36
N CYS A 149 -7.79 0.04 -8.67
CA CYS A 149 -7.21 -0.37 -7.38
C CYS A 149 -5.71 -0.70 -7.48
N ILE A 150 -5.25 -1.39 -8.53
CA ILE A 150 -3.82 -1.68 -8.74
C ILE A 150 -3.03 -0.37 -8.83
N PHE A 151 -3.38 0.52 -9.75
CA PHE A 151 -2.67 1.80 -9.92
C PHE A 151 -2.75 2.66 -8.65
N TYR A 152 -3.90 2.65 -7.98
CA TYR A 152 -4.13 3.34 -6.71
C TYR A 152 -3.16 2.86 -5.61
N LEU A 153 -3.07 1.54 -5.41
CA LEU A 153 -2.19 0.96 -4.39
C LEU A 153 -0.71 1.17 -4.73
N VAL A 154 -0.34 1.03 -6.01
CA VAL A 154 1.04 1.29 -6.46
C VAL A 154 1.40 2.76 -6.26
N ALA A 155 0.50 3.71 -6.56
CA ALA A 155 0.73 5.14 -6.32
C ALA A 155 1.07 5.42 -4.86
N ILE A 156 0.29 4.85 -3.93
CA ILE A 156 0.52 5.00 -2.49
C ILE A 156 1.83 4.31 -2.07
N LEU A 157 2.11 3.09 -2.57
CA LEU A 157 3.35 2.39 -2.27
C LEU A 157 4.58 3.16 -2.72
N MET A 158 4.55 3.73 -3.94
CA MET A 158 5.62 4.58 -4.45
C MET A 158 5.76 5.85 -3.60
N PHE A 159 4.65 6.48 -3.20
CA PHE A 159 4.68 7.62 -2.30
C PHE A 159 5.34 7.31 -0.96
N VAL A 160 5.02 6.15 -0.38
CA VAL A 160 5.52 5.74 0.94
C VAL A 160 7.01 5.36 0.90
N HIS A 161 7.45 4.65 -0.14
CA HIS A 161 8.80 4.10 -0.21
C HIS A 161 9.81 5.03 -0.87
N LEU A 162 9.39 5.93 -1.76
CA LEU A 162 10.30 6.89 -2.36
C LEU A 162 10.68 8.00 -1.35
N PRO A 163 11.97 8.43 -1.36
CA PRO A 163 12.42 9.49 -0.48
C PRO A 163 11.55 10.74 -0.66
N PRO A 164 11.16 11.44 0.42
CA PRO A 164 10.46 12.72 0.31
C PRO A 164 11.23 13.70 -0.59
N ARG A 165 12.59 13.60 -0.57
CA ARG A 165 13.60 13.98 -1.60
C ARG A 165 13.05 14.19 -3.01
N SER A 166 12.52 13.09 -3.52
CA SER A 166 12.57 12.76 -4.92
C SER A 166 11.38 13.34 -5.64
N ILE A 167 11.63 14.03 -6.75
CA ILE A 167 10.55 14.45 -7.66
C ILE A 167 9.79 13.23 -8.21
N LEU A 168 10.48 12.09 -8.38
CA LEU A 168 9.90 10.83 -8.82
C LEU A 168 8.76 10.37 -7.90
N ARG A 169 8.80 10.73 -6.61
CA ARG A 169 7.72 10.44 -5.66
C ARG A 169 6.42 11.08 -6.11
N TYR A 170 6.42 12.39 -6.36
CA TYR A 170 5.22 13.13 -6.74
C TYR A 170 4.83 12.82 -8.17
N LEU A 171 5.80 12.74 -9.10
CA LEU A 171 5.53 12.36 -10.48
C LEU A 171 4.88 10.98 -10.57
N SER A 172 5.36 9.99 -9.79
CA SER A 172 4.74 8.66 -9.76
C SER A 172 3.30 8.70 -9.26
N VAL A 173 2.98 9.53 -8.26
CA VAL A 173 1.60 9.70 -7.77
C VAL A 173 0.73 10.37 -8.82
N THR A 174 1.21 11.38 -9.52
CA THR A 174 0.45 12.06 -10.58
C THR A 174 0.18 11.11 -11.75
N VAL A 175 1.19 10.39 -12.23
CA VAL A 175 1.06 9.46 -13.38
C VAL A 175 0.20 8.25 -13.01
N LEU A 176 0.48 7.59 -11.88
CA LEU A 176 -0.31 6.43 -11.46
C LEU A 176 -1.72 6.83 -11.02
N GLY A 177 -1.90 8.03 -10.45
CA GLY A 177 -3.22 8.60 -10.16
C GLY A 177 -4.01 8.86 -11.44
N ALA A 178 -3.36 9.34 -12.51
CA ALA A 178 -3.97 9.45 -13.83
C ALA A 178 -4.36 8.07 -14.37
N CYS A 179 -3.48 7.07 -14.32
CA CYS A 179 -3.80 5.71 -14.76
C CYS A 179 -4.95 5.09 -13.95
N ALA A 180 -4.98 5.31 -12.63
CA ALA A 180 -6.09 4.87 -11.78
C ALA A 180 -7.40 5.53 -12.21
N MET A 181 -7.39 6.84 -12.46
CA MET A 181 -8.55 7.63 -12.91
C MET A 181 -9.03 7.25 -14.31
N LEU A 182 -8.11 6.97 -15.24
CA LEU A 182 -8.40 6.51 -16.60
C LEU A 182 -8.86 5.04 -16.63
N SER A 183 -8.68 4.29 -15.56
CA SER A 183 -9.30 2.97 -15.37
C SER A 183 -10.70 3.13 -14.78
N LYS A 184 -10.83 3.95 -13.73
CA LYS A 184 -12.09 4.34 -13.10
C LYS A 184 -11.95 5.67 -12.36
N GLU A 185 -12.95 6.53 -12.47
CA GLU A 185 -12.99 7.90 -11.91
C GLU A 185 -12.57 8.00 -10.45
N ILE A 186 -12.96 7.05 -9.61
CA ILE A 186 -12.62 7.00 -8.17
C ILE A 186 -11.10 6.99 -7.94
N GLY A 187 -10.31 6.50 -8.90
CA GLY A 187 -8.86 6.37 -8.82
C GLY A 187 -8.11 7.68 -8.56
N VAL A 188 -8.67 8.84 -8.94
CA VAL A 188 -8.06 10.16 -8.66
C VAL A 188 -7.86 10.41 -7.17
N SER A 189 -8.67 9.77 -6.32
CA SER A 189 -8.58 9.88 -4.87
C SER A 189 -7.27 9.30 -4.29
N ALA A 190 -6.46 8.56 -5.06
CA ALA A 190 -5.12 8.13 -4.65
C ALA A 190 -4.23 9.31 -4.25
N VAL A 191 -4.35 10.43 -4.99
CA VAL A 191 -3.61 11.67 -4.72
C VAL A 191 -4.01 12.25 -3.37
N LEU A 192 -5.29 12.19 -3.02
CA LEU A 192 -5.82 12.65 -1.73
C LEU A 192 -5.34 11.77 -0.58
N ILE A 193 -5.25 10.44 -0.76
CA ILE A 193 -4.63 9.57 0.26
C ILE A 193 -3.16 9.93 0.49
N CYS A 194 -2.42 10.18 -0.59
CA CYS A 194 -1.02 10.60 -0.48
C CYS A 194 -0.91 11.95 0.23
N LEU A 195 -1.84 12.88 -0.01
CA LEU A 195 -1.91 14.16 0.71
C LEU A 195 -2.17 13.96 2.21
N VAL A 196 -3.14 13.12 2.59
CA VAL A 196 -3.38 12.76 4.00
C VAL A 196 -2.13 12.14 4.62
N TRP A 197 -1.48 11.22 3.90
CA TRP A 197 -0.25 10.58 4.36
C TRP A 197 0.88 11.60 4.55
N ASP A 198 1.01 12.59 3.66
CA ASP A 198 1.97 13.69 3.77
C ASP A 198 1.70 14.51 5.03
N ILE A 199 0.46 14.95 5.24
CA ILE A 199 0.03 15.73 6.42
C ILE A 199 0.33 14.97 7.72
N VAL A 200 -0.03 13.68 7.77
CA VAL A 200 0.26 12.81 8.92
C VAL A 200 1.77 12.68 9.14
N SER A 201 2.56 12.58 8.06
CA SER A 201 4.02 12.46 8.13
C SER A 201 4.72 13.76 8.52
N LEU A 202 4.20 14.93 8.11
CA LEU A 202 4.72 16.24 8.48
C LEU A 202 4.66 16.48 10.00
N THR A 203 3.67 15.90 10.66
CA THR A 203 3.59 15.92 12.13
C THR A 203 4.60 14.99 12.81
N ARG A 204 5.58 14.39 12.11
CA ARG A 204 6.66 13.59 12.71
C ARG A 204 7.92 14.45 12.85
N GLY A 205 8.17 14.94 14.06
CA GLY A 205 9.40 15.62 14.42
C GLY A 205 10.63 14.71 14.28
N SER A 206 11.23 14.71 13.10
CA SER A 206 12.58 14.22 12.85
C SER A 206 13.59 15.33 13.15
N ASN A 207 14.77 14.98 13.67
CA ASN A 207 15.93 15.87 13.86
C ASN A 207 16.58 16.32 12.54
N VAL A 208 15.95 16.02 11.38
CA VAL A 208 16.29 16.66 10.11
C VAL A 208 15.90 18.14 10.22
N PRO A 209 16.76 19.10 9.82
CA PRO A 209 16.46 20.53 9.91
C PRO A 209 15.03 20.83 9.46
N LYS A 210 14.22 21.31 10.41
CA LYS A 210 12.76 21.32 10.41
C LYS A 210 12.08 22.28 9.42
N ALA A 211 12.77 23.06 8.59
CA ALA A 211 12.16 24.28 8.04
C ALA A 211 12.05 24.42 6.51
N ARG A 212 12.59 23.49 5.68
CA ARG A 212 12.57 23.67 4.21
C ARG A 212 12.17 22.46 3.37
N ARG A 213 11.47 21.48 3.96
CA ARG A 213 10.51 20.69 3.20
C ARG A 213 9.14 20.94 3.80
N SER A 214 8.37 21.63 2.99
CA SER A 214 7.47 22.70 3.35
C SER A 214 6.25 22.51 2.44
N TRP A 215 5.09 22.98 2.84
CA TRP A 215 3.87 23.27 2.03
C TRP A 215 3.92 23.00 0.51
N LYS A 216 5.01 23.33 -0.20
CA LYS A 216 5.39 22.81 -1.53
C LYS A 216 5.00 21.35 -1.82
N SER A 217 5.30 20.38 -0.95
CA SER A 217 4.96 18.97 -1.19
C SER A 217 3.45 18.75 -1.27
N SER A 218 2.71 19.32 -0.32
CA SER A 218 1.26 19.27 -0.28
C SER A 218 0.64 20.08 -1.44
N ILE A 219 1.25 21.21 -1.81
CA ILE A 219 0.87 22.00 -2.99
C ILE A 219 1.04 21.18 -4.26
N LEU A 220 2.15 20.47 -4.45
CA LEU A 220 2.35 19.63 -5.64
C LEU A 220 1.27 18.54 -5.75
N LEU A 221 0.86 17.94 -4.63
CA LEU A 221 -0.22 16.96 -4.61
C LEU A 221 -1.58 17.61 -4.90
N VAL A 222 -1.87 18.78 -4.33
CA VAL A 222 -3.10 19.54 -4.60
C VAL A 222 -3.16 19.97 -6.07
N LEU A 223 -2.08 20.52 -6.61
CA LEU A 223 -1.97 20.90 -8.02
C LEU A 223 -2.14 19.67 -8.93
N SER A 224 -1.54 18.53 -8.56
CA SER A 224 -1.73 17.28 -9.31
C SER A 224 -3.19 16.84 -9.29
N PHE A 225 -3.85 16.88 -8.13
CA PHE A 225 -5.27 16.52 -8.02
C PHE A 225 -6.16 17.44 -8.85
N VAL A 226 -5.99 18.77 -8.72
CA VAL A 226 -6.75 19.76 -9.47
C VAL A 226 -6.51 19.61 -10.97
N MET A 227 -5.25 19.45 -11.39
CA MET A 227 -4.92 19.24 -12.81
C MET A 227 -5.63 18.00 -13.37
N LEU A 228 -5.53 16.85 -12.70
CA LEU A 228 -6.17 15.61 -13.17
C LEU A 228 -7.70 15.75 -13.22
N LEU A 229 -8.31 16.38 -12.21
CA LEU A 229 -9.74 16.58 -12.16
C LEU A 229 -10.21 17.53 -13.26
N CYS A 230 -9.53 18.66 -13.46
CA CYS A 230 -9.85 19.62 -14.53
C CYS A 230 -9.71 18.97 -15.91
N THR A 231 -8.62 18.25 -16.17
CA THR A 231 -8.42 17.54 -17.44
C THR A 231 -9.57 16.55 -17.69
N ARG A 232 -10.00 15.80 -16.67
CA ARG A 232 -11.13 14.87 -16.80
C ARG A 232 -12.44 15.60 -17.15
N ILE A 233 -12.75 16.68 -16.45
CA ILE A 233 -13.98 17.45 -16.66
C ILE A 233 -13.99 18.06 -18.07
N MET A 234 -12.85 18.57 -18.54
CA MET A 234 -12.68 19.11 -19.89
C MET A 234 -12.90 18.02 -20.97
N ILE A 235 -12.36 16.82 -20.78
CA ILE A 235 -12.57 15.70 -21.71
C ILE A 235 -14.05 15.30 -21.79
N MET A 236 -14.75 15.31 -20.65
CA MET A 236 -16.18 15.01 -20.57
C MET A 236 -17.09 16.18 -21.03
N GLY A 237 -16.52 17.25 -21.58
CA GLY A 237 -17.28 18.36 -22.17
C GLY A 237 -17.97 19.27 -21.14
N ASN A 238 -17.46 19.34 -19.90
CA ASN A 238 -18.00 20.18 -18.81
C ASN A 238 -19.50 20.00 -18.54
N SER A 239 -20.06 18.83 -18.86
CA SER A 239 -21.48 18.53 -18.65
C SER A 239 -21.68 17.76 -17.34
N THR A 240 -22.85 17.96 -16.72
CA THR A 240 -23.27 17.10 -15.60
C THR A 240 -23.84 15.80 -16.16
N PRO A 241 -23.55 14.65 -15.55
CA PRO A 241 -24.08 13.38 -16.02
C PRO A 241 -25.61 13.38 -15.88
N SER A 242 -26.30 13.06 -16.97
CA SER A 242 -27.73 12.79 -16.96
C SER A 242 -27.97 11.28 -16.80
N PHE A 243 -28.99 10.91 -16.04
CA PHE A 243 -29.37 9.52 -15.79
C PHE A 243 -30.88 9.41 -15.64
N SER A 244 -31.41 8.22 -15.87
CA SER A 244 -32.86 8.00 -15.86
C SER A 244 -33.41 7.98 -14.43
N LYS A 245 -34.73 8.21 -14.29
CA LYS A 245 -35.42 8.04 -13.00
C LYS A 245 -35.29 6.62 -12.46
N ALA A 246 -35.16 5.64 -13.36
CA ALA A 246 -34.99 4.24 -13.00
C ALA A 246 -33.64 3.97 -12.34
N ASP A 247 -32.58 4.69 -12.71
CA ASP A 247 -31.24 4.44 -12.17
C ASP A 247 -31.08 4.96 -10.74
N ASN A 248 -31.66 6.13 -10.46
CA ASN A 248 -31.66 6.73 -9.13
C ASN A 248 -32.96 7.52 -8.89
N PRO A 249 -34.06 6.85 -8.48
CA PRO A 249 -35.34 7.53 -8.26
C PRO A 249 -35.29 8.53 -7.11
N THR A 250 -34.36 8.34 -6.15
CA THR A 250 -34.17 9.28 -5.03
C THR A 250 -33.64 10.60 -5.54
N ALA A 251 -32.62 10.61 -6.41
CA ALA A 251 -32.07 11.86 -6.94
C ALA A 251 -33.12 12.74 -7.65
N GLN A 252 -34.12 12.11 -8.29
CA GLN A 252 -35.21 12.77 -9.00
C GLN A 252 -36.50 12.94 -8.17
N HIS A 253 -36.48 12.65 -6.87
CA HIS A 253 -37.64 12.82 -6.00
C HIS A 253 -37.92 14.32 -5.75
N PRO A 254 -39.19 14.78 -5.78
CA PRO A 254 -39.51 16.21 -5.65
C PRO A 254 -39.19 16.78 -4.26
N SER A 255 -39.41 16.00 -3.20
CA SER A 255 -39.12 16.42 -1.82
C SER A 255 -37.63 16.44 -1.52
N PHE A 256 -37.09 17.62 -1.17
CA PHE A 256 -35.73 17.78 -0.66
C PHE A 256 -35.48 17.00 0.62
N VAL A 257 -36.48 16.91 1.51
CA VAL A 257 -36.38 16.16 2.77
C VAL A 257 -36.18 14.68 2.50
N THR A 258 -37.01 14.08 1.64
CA THR A 258 -36.90 12.66 1.26
C THR A 258 -35.55 12.34 0.65
N ARG A 259 -35.05 13.20 -0.25
CA ARG A 259 -33.71 13.07 -0.84
C ARG A 259 -32.63 13.06 0.22
N THR A 260 -32.63 14.08 1.08
CA THR A 260 -31.60 14.27 2.10
C THR A 260 -31.58 13.13 3.10
N LEU A 261 -32.73 12.74 3.65
CA LEU A 261 -32.83 11.65 4.62
C LEU A 261 -32.37 10.32 4.02
N THR A 262 -32.83 10.02 2.79
CA THR A 262 -32.45 8.79 2.10
C THR A 262 -30.94 8.77 1.81
N PHE A 263 -30.37 9.84 1.29
CA PHE A 263 -28.94 9.90 0.97
C PHE A 263 -28.04 9.88 2.22
N LEU A 264 -28.47 10.45 3.34
CA LEU A 264 -27.77 10.29 4.63
C LEU A 264 -27.82 8.84 5.14
N TYR A 265 -28.86 8.09 4.79
CA TYR A 265 -28.99 6.68 5.18
C TYR A 265 -28.16 5.73 4.29
N LEU A 266 -27.93 6.04 3.00
CA LEU A 266 -27.22 5.14 2.08
C LEU A 266 -25.79 4.75 2.52
N PRO A 267 -24.95 5.62 3.11
CA PRO A 267 -23.65 5.21 3.67
C PRO A 267 -23.73 4.11 4.72
N ILE A 268 -24.85 4.00 5.43
CA ILE A 268 -25.09 2.95 6.43
C ILE A 268 -25.35 1.62 5.72
N LEU A 269 -26.15 1.62 4.65
CA LEU A 269 -26.34 0.44 3.81
C LEU A 269 -25.03 -0.02 3.19
N ASN A 270 -24.22 0.90 2.67
CA ASN A 270 -22.88 0.59 2.15
C ASN A 270 -21.96 -0.01 3.23
N THR A 271 -21.99 0.53 4.45
CA THR A 271 -21.26 -0.03 5.60
C THR A 271 -21.77 -1.42 5.97
N LYS A 272 -23.08 -1.65 5.90
CA LYS A 272 -23.70 -2.96 6.12
C LYS A 272 -23.21 -3.99 5.09
N LEU A 273 -23.00 -3.60 3.83
CA LEU A 273 -22.43 -4.49 2.81
C LEU A 273 -20.96 -4.86 3.09
N LEU A 274 -20.18 -3.96 3.68
CA LEU A 274 -18.81 -4.29 4.12
C LEU A 274 -18.79 -5.21 5.34
N VAL A 275 -19.63 -4.93 6.34
CA VAL A 275 -19.63 -5.66 7.63
C VAL A 275 -20.37 -6.99 7.55
N PHE A 276 -21.45 -7.05 6.79
CA PHE A 276 -22.33 -8.21 6.68
C PHE A 276 -22.91 -8.33 5.26
N PRO A 277 -22.09 -8.76 4.29
CA PRO A 277 -22.52 -8.96 2.90
C PRO A 277 -23.42 -10.20 2.76
N ARG A 278 -24.65 -10.10 3.28
CA ARG A 278 -25.65 -11.18 3.21
C ARG A 278 -26.48 -11.13 1.95
N GLN A 279 -26.94 -9.93 1.58
CA GLN A 279 -27.77 -9.71 0.41
C GLN A 279 -27.00 -8.80 -0.54
N LEU A 280 -26.56 -9.41 -1.63
CA LEU A 280 -25.84 -8.76 -2.72
C LEU A 280 -26.71 -8.86 -3.98
N SER A 281 -26.66 -7.85 -4.84
CA SER A 281 -27.39 -7.75 -6.10
C SER A 281 -26.47 -7.19 -7.17
N TYR A 282 -26.67 -7.64 -8.41
CA TYR A 282 -25.98 -7.05 -9.57
C TYR A 282 -26.50 -5.64 -9.89
N ASP A 283 -27.66 -5.26 -9.35
CA ASP A 283 -28.30 -3.97 -9.57
C ASP A 283 -29.17 -3.55 -8.38
N TRP A 284 -29.01 -2.30 -7.94
CA TRP A 284 -29.81 -1.65 -6.90
C TRP A 284 -30.54 -0.41 -7.45
N GLY A 285 -30.90 -0.43 -8.74
CA GLY A 285 -31.74 0.59 -9.35
C GLY A 285 -33.21 0.43 -8.95
N MET A 286 -34.07 1.16 -9.65
CA MET A 286 -35.51 1.19 -9.44
C MET A 286 -35.83 1.53 -7.97
N GLN A 287 -36.94 1.04 -7.45
CA GLN A 287 -37.35 1.24 -6.05
C GLN A 287 -36.81 0.12 -5.12
N SER A 288 -35.62 -0.43 -5.42
CA SER A 288 -35.02 -1.52 -4.62
C SER A 288 -34.70 -1.11 -3.17
N ILE A 289 -34.44 0.18 -2.94
CA ILE A 289 -34.23 0.74 -1.60
C ILE A 289 -35.41 1.67 -1.27
N PRO A 290 -36.25 1.33 -0.28
CA PRO A 290 -37.36 2.18 0.15
C PRO A 290 -36.84 3.55 0.59
N GLN A 291 -37.43 4.62 0.06
CA GLN A 291 -37.08 6.00 0.41
C GLN A 291 -37.51 6.32 1.85
N ILE A 292 -36.82 7.27 2.49
CA ILE A 292 -37.20 7.79 3.81
C ILE A 292 -38.02 9.05 3.60
N GLU A 293 -39.33 8.96 3.76
CA GLU A 293 -40.25 10.05 3.42
C GLU A 293 -40.46 11.06 4.54
N ASN A 294 -40.19 10.67 5.79
CA ASN A 294 -40.41 11.52 6.96
C ASN A 294 -39.30 11.39 8.00
N ILE A 295 -39.22 12.37 8.89
CA ILE A 295 -38.17 12.48 9.92
C ILE A 295 -38.37 11.43 11.04
N TYR A 296 -39.60 10.96 11.24
CA TYR A 296 -39.96 10.00 12.28
C TYR A 296 -39.60 8.55 11.95
N ASP A 297 -39.10 8.28 10.74
CA ASP A 297 -38.64 6.95 10.35
C ASP A 297 -37.50 6.46 11.28
N LEU A 298 -37.65 5.27 11.84
CA LEU A 298 -36.67 4.67 12.76
C LEU A 298 -35.27 4.53 12.14
N ARG A 299 -35.17 4.45 10.81
CA ARG A 299 -33.88 4.43 10.10
C ARG A 299 -33.05 5.69 10.34
N ASN A 300 -33.69 6.82 10.64
CA ASN A 300 -33.00 8.06 10.97
C ASN A 300 -32.22 7.96 12.30
N LEU A 301 -32.62 7.09 13.24
CA LEU A 301 -31.84 6.83 14.46
C LEU A 301 -30.49 6.20 14.13
N ALA A 302 -30.46 5.26 13.18
CA ALA A 302 -29.22 4.68 12.69
C ALA A 302 -28.33 5.74 12.02
N THR A 303 -28.94 6.65 11.24
CA THR A 303 -28.25 7.78 10.62
C THR A 303 -27.60 8.70 11.65
N ILE A 304 -28.36 9.13 12.66
CA ILE A 304 -27.86 9.99 13.73
C ILE A 304 -26.69 9.31 14.46
N LEU A 305 -26.85 8.04 14.84
CA LEU A 305 -25.81 7.29 15.54
C LEU A 305 -24.54 7.15 14.68
N PHE A 306 -24.69 6.80 13.41
CA PHE A 306 -23.58 6.61 12.48
C PHE A 306 -22.74 7.88 12.34
N TYR A 307 -23.39 9.02 12.03
CA TYR A 307 -22.67 10.30 11.91
C TYR A 307 -22.15 10.83 13.24
N SER A 308 -22.83 10.59 14.37
CA SER A 308 -22.33 10.96 15.70
C SER A 308 -21.02 10.23 16.03
N ILE A 309 -20.92 8.94 15.70
CA ILE A 309 -19.69 8.16 15.87
C ILE A 309 -18.58 8.69 14.95
N LEU A 310 -18.88 8.96 13.67
CA LEU A 310 -17.90 9.51 12.73
C LEU A 310 -17.38 10.89 13.17
N ILE A 311 -18.28 11.79 13.60
CA ILE A 311 -17.93 13.11 14.11
C ILE A 311 -17.07 12.98 15.37
N TYR A 312 -17.45 12.11 16.31
CA TYR A 312 -16.66 11.86 17.52
C TYR A 312 -15.23 11.41 17.18
N ILE A 313 -15.08 10.42 16.30
CA ILE A 313 -13.77 9.93 15.85
C ILE A 313 -12.98 11.05 15.15
N GLY A 314 -13.63 11.81 14.27
CA GLY A 314 -13.04 12.94 13.56
C GLY A 314 -12.53 14.04 14.50
N ILE A 315 -13.31 14.43 15.50
CA ILE A 315 -12.92 15.42 16.52
C ILE A 315 -11.70 14.91 17.31
N ARG A 316 -11.70 13.64 17.74
CA ARG A 316 -10.58 13.05 18.50
C ARG A 316 -9.29 13.03 17.68
N LEU A 317 -9.37 12.64 16.40
CA LEU A 317 -8.21 12.62 15.49
C LEU A 317 -7.69 14.03 15.21
N THR A 318 -8.57 14.98 14.91
CA THR A 318 -8.17 16.37 14.65
C THR A 318 -7.51 17.00 15.87
N ARG A 319 -8.10 16.84 17.06
CA ARG A 319 -7.50 17.32 18.32
C ARG A 319 -6.11 16.74 18.53
N PHE A 320 -5.92 15.44 18.28
CA PHE A 320 -4.62 14.80 18.39
C PHE A 320 -3.60 15.41 17.40
N LEU A 321 -3.95 15.55 16.12
CA LEU A 321 -3.05 16.09 15.10
C LEU A 321 -2.66 17.55 15.40
N VAL A 322 -3.62 18.38 15.82
CA VAL A 322 -3.40 19.77 16.21
C VAL A 322 -2.52 19.87 17.46
N GLN A 323 -2.83 19.10 18.51
CA GLN A 323 -2.02 19.10 19.75
C GLN A 323 -0.58 18.65 19.47
N LYS A 324 -0.40 17.63 18.63
CA LYS A 324 0.90 17.14 18.21
C LYS A 324 1.69 18.20 17.45
N HIS A 325 1.05 18.90 16.50
CA HIS A 325 1.66 20.01 15.77
C HIS A 325 2.07 21.14 16.72
N ARG A 326 1.18 21.57 17.63
CA ARG A 326 1.47 22.60 18.65
C ARG A 326 2.64 22.21 19.56
N ARG A 327 2.67 20.97 20.06
CA ARG A 327 3.79 20.45 20.88
C ARG A 327 5.11 20.47 20.12
N GLN A 328 5.10 20.32 18.80
CA GLN A 328 6.31 20.36 17.97
C GLN A 328 6.77 21.77 17.63
N ALA A 329 5.83 22.72 17.46
CA ALA A 329 6.11 24.13 17.28
C ALA A 329 6.68 24.78 18.56
N LYS A 330 6.22 24.33 19.73
CA LYS A 330 6.71 24.80 21.05
C LYS A 330 8.01 24.14 21.52
N ARG A 331 8.57 23.16 20.79
CA ARG A 331 9.88 22.62 21.16
C ARG A 331 10.93 23.70 20.93
N PRO A 332 11.65 24.18 21.96
CA PRO A 332 12.72 25.14 21.76
C PRO A 332 13.68 24.59 20.72
N LEU A 333 14.11 25.45 19.78
CA LEU A 333 15.28 25.16 18.97
C LEU A 333 16.37 24.72 19.95
N PRO A 334 17.11 23.62 19.70
CA PRO A 334 18.27 23.34 20.53
C PRO A 334 19.09 24.62 20.56
N SER A 335 19.24 25.21 21.74
CA SER A 335 20.20 26.29 21.91
C SER A 335 21.49 25.75 21.32
N ARG A 336 22.18 26.59 20.53
CA ARG A 336 23.60 26.35 20.27
C ARG A 336 24.25 26.38 21.64
N ILE A 337 24.28 25.23 22.29
CA ILE A 337 25.12 25.00 23.43
C ILE A 337 26.51 25.03 22.81
N ASN A 338 27.13 26.21 22.80
CA ASN A 338 28.58 26.37 22.76
C ASN A 338 29.14 25.76 24.05
N LYS A 339 28.92 24.47 24.26
CA LYS A 339 29.80 23.70 25.13
C LYS A 339 31.01 23.39 24.25
N PRO A 340 32.24 23.73 24.66
CA PRO A 340 33.40 23.13 24.04
C PRO A 340 33.18 21.61 24.03
N CYS A 341 33.47 20.98 22.90
CA CYS A 341 33.29 19.56 22.66
C CYS A 341 34.28 18.72 23.50
N ASP A 342 34.27 18.87 24.83
CA ASP A 342 35.26 18.19 25.66
C ASP A 342 34.75 16.92 26.31
N ASN A 343 33.44 16.59 26.28
CA ASN A 343 32.96 15.43 27.05
C ASN A 343 31.78 14.63 26.49
N LEU A 344 31.57 14.57 25.17
CA LEU A 344 30.63 13.59 24.60
C LEU A 344 31.17 12.89 23.35
N VAL A 345 32.31 12.23 23.51
CA VAL A 345 32.73 11.19 22.58
C VAL A 345 32.02 9.90 22.99
N ILE A 346 30.94 9.52 22.31
CA ILE A 346 30.51 8.11 22.26
C ILE A 346 31.60 7.39 21.46
N MET A 347 32.65 7.01 22.16
CA MET A 347 33.81 6.33 21.60
C MET A 347 33.38 4.90 21.25
N CYS A 348 33.41 4.57 19.96
CA CYS A 348 33.38 3.18 19.52
C CYS A 348 34.49 2.40 20.25
N ASN A 349 34.23 1.16 20.66
CA ASN A 349 35.20 0.33 21.41
C ASN A 349 36.58 0.24 20.71
N TYR A 350 36.64 0.40 19.38
CA TYR A 350 37.88 0.45 18.62
C TYR A 350 38.71 1.73 18.87
N CYS A 351 38.05 2.89 18.99
CA CYS A 351 38.72 4.16 19.30
C CYS A 351 39.23 4.24 20.75
N ARG A 352 38.60 3.48 21.67
CA ARG A 352 39.05 3.34 23.06
C ARG A 352 40.31 2.48 23.19
N TYR A 353 40.51 1.52 22.28
CA TYR A 353 41.72 0.69 22.24
C TYR A 353 42.92 1.49 21.69
N ARG A 354 42.71 2.25 20.61
CA ARG A 354 43.78 3.04 19.96
C ARG A 354 44.32 4.20 20.81
N ARG A 355 43.48 4.88 21.60
CA ARG A 355 43.94 5.93 22.54
C ARG A 355 44.82 5.39 23.67
N ARG A 356 44.60 4.14 24.11
CA ARG A 356 45.45 3.50 25.14
C ARG A 356 46.86 3.19 24.64
N ASP A 357 47.01 2.84 23.36
CA ASP A 357 48.33 2.59 22.76
C ASP A 357 49.10 3.90 22.51
N GLU A 358 48.41 4.99 22.20
CA GLU A 358 49.01 6.32 22.01
C GLU A 358 49.43 6.98 23.35
N GLU A 359 48.64 6.82 24.42
CA GLU A 359 49.02 7.29 25.77
C GLU A 359 50.17 6.44 26.38
N ALA A 360 50.24 5.14 26.07
CA ALA A 360 51.34 4.28 26.52
C ALA A 360 52.68 4.61 25.84
N THR A 361 52.66 5.11 24.60
CA THR A 361 53.86 5.53 23.87
C THR A 361 54.31 6.96 24.22
N HIS A 362 53.39 7.82 24.67
CA HIS A 362 53.74 9.18 25.11
C HIS A 362 54.38 9.21 26.51
N ASN A 363 53.94 8.34 27.43
CA ASN A 363 54.49 8.25 28.79
C ASN A 363 55.87 7.58 28.86
N GLN A 364 56.30 6.82 27.84
CA GLN A 364 57.67 6.30 27.76
C GLN A 364 58.69 7.33 27.21
N LYS A 365 58.22 8.41 26.57
CA LYS A 365 59.09 9.50 26.09
C LYS A 365 59.26 10.65 27.09
N GLN A 366 58.38 10.79 28.08
CA GLN A 366 58.48 11.85 29.09
C GLN A 366 59.34 11.51 30.31
N THR A 367 59.71 10.24 30.54
CA THR A 367 60.62 9.85 31.64
C THR A 367 62.10 9.86 31.28
N LYS A 368 62.52 10.51 30.17
CA LYS A 368 63.95 10.57 29.78
C LYS A 368 64.56 11.97 29.61
N ASN A 369 63.80 13.06 29.75
CA ASN A 369 64.34 14.41 29.66
C ASN A 369 63.79 15.31 30.79
N GLN A 370 64.31 15.13 32.00
CA GLN A 370 64.29 16.16 33.03
C GLN A 370 65.66 16.17 33.70
N ASN A 371 66.58 16.95 33.13
CA ASN A 371 67.75 17.53 33.78
C ASN A 371 68.23 18.68 32.89
N HIS A 372 67.69 19.88 33.11
CA HIS A 372 68.49 21.10 33.20
C HIS A 372 67.62 22.30 33.57
N SER A 373 68.26 23.19 34.32
CA SER A 373 67.81 24.23 35.22
C SER A 373 67.84 25.63 34.58
N GLU A 374 66.78 26.43 34.84
CA GLU A 374 66.72 27.90 35.11
C GLU A 374 67.37 28.93 34.13
N PRO A 375 67.10 30.27 34.23
CA PRO A 375 65.92 31.02 34.73
C PRO A 375 65.50 32.27 33.88
N ASN A 376 64.38 32.90 34.29
CA ASN A 376 63.97 34.33 34.25
C ASN A 376 64.26 35.26 33.04
N GLN A 377 63.23 35.97 32.55
CA GLN A 377 63.05 37.43 32.76
C GLN A 377 61.87 38.04 31.95
N SER A 378 61.55 39.26 32.37
CA SER A 378 60.35 40.09 32.24
C SER A 378 60.21 40.96 30.98
N LYS A 379 58.94 41.35 30.72
CA LYS A 379 58.41 42.64 30.21
C LYS A 379 58.82 43.21 28.84
N GLU A 380 57.75 43.60 28.12
CA GLU A 380 57.60 44.76 27.19
C GLU A 380 58.60 44.92 26.02
N ARG A 381 58.10 44.90 24.77
CA ARG A 381 57.60 46.12 24.08
C ARG A 381 57.15 45.81 22.65
N ASP A 382 56.16 46.58 22.21
CA ASP A 382 55.64 46.71 20.85
C ASP A 382 56.73 47.06 19.82
N LEU A 383 56.64 46.48 18.62
CA LEU A 383 56.41 47.21 17.36
C LEU A 383 56.39 46.25 16.16
N ASN A 384 55.26 46.30 15.44
CA ASN A 384 55.03 46.07 14.01
C ASN A 384 55.99 45.16 13.24
N ASN A 385 55.41 44.12 12.63
CA ASN A 385 55.40 44.12 11.17
C ASN A 385 54.13 43.48 10.61
N ASN A 386 53.65 44.15 9.56
CA ASN A 386 52.51 43.82 8.72
C ASN A 386 52.63 42.43 8.07
N GLU A 387 51.48 41.98 7.58
CA GLU A 387 51.21 40.80 6.77
C GLU A 387 50.69 39.58 7.53
N ILE A 388 49.68 38.94 6.93
CA ILE A 388 48.94 37.76 7.40
C ILE A 388 47.78 38.10 8.37
N GLY A 389 46.77 38.80 7.85
CA GLY A 389 45.54 39.05 8.61
C GLY A 389 44.39 39.69 7.84
N LYS A 390 44.24 39.44 6.53
CA LYS A 390 43.06 39.84 5.75
C LYS A 390 42.81 38.87 4.60
N GLU A 391 42.24 37.72 4.91
CA GLU A 391 41.42 36.94 3.96
C GLU A 391 40.60 35.91 4.75
N ILE A 392 39.40 35.60 4.26
CA ILE A 392 38.37 34.75 4.88
C ILE A 392 37.45 35.48 5.87
N LEU A 393 36.74 36.50 5.38
CA LEU A 393 35.35 36.79 5.78
C LEU A 393 34.76 37.82 4.81
N ASN A 394 34.27 37.35 3.66
CA ASN A 394 33.15 37.90 2.89
C ASN A 394 33.18 37.28 1.51
N LEU A 395 32.11 36.58 1.12
CA LEU A 395 31.51 36.59 -0.22
C LEU A 395 30.44 35.48 -0.30
N ASN A 396 29.24 35.83 0.16
CA ASN A 396 28.01 35.46 -0.54
C ASN A 396 27.51 36.75 -1.17
N TYR A 397 27.43 36.84 -2.50
CA TYR A 397 26.23 37.22 -3.25
C TYR A 397 26.54 37.60 -4.72
N TYR A 398 25.68 37.08 -5.61
CA TYR A 398 25.37 37.49 -6.99
C TYR A 398 26.48 37.48 -8.07
N HIS A 399 26.32 36.65 -9.11
CA HIS A 399 25.73 37.13 -10.37
C HIS A 399 25.34 36.03 -11.36
N LEU A 400 24.24 36.32 -12.05
CA LEU A 400 23.67 35.67 -13.24
C LEU A 400 24.48 36.00 -14.50
N GLU A 401 24.35 35.08 -15.48
CA GLU A 401 24.40 35.30 -16.94
C GLU A 401 25.73 35.65 -17.62
N GLY A 402 25.93 34.99 -18.77
CA GLY A 402 26.60 35.63 -19.91
C GLY A 402 27.93 35.03 -20.35
N GLY A 403 27.87 33.91 -21.07
CA GLY A 403 28.36 33.91 -22.45
C GLY A 403 29.86 33.81 -22.74
N LYS A 404 30.15 32.74 -23.50
CA LYS A 404 31.08 32.66 -24.64
C LYS A 404 32.57 32.41 -24.38
N ALA A 405 33.08 31.58 -25.30
CA ALA A 405 34.46 31.38 -25.70
C ALA A 405 35.33 30.46 -24.82
N PHE A 406 35.33 29.16 -25.15
CA PHE A 406 36.59 28.44 -25.28
C PHE A 406 36.54 27.50 -26.49
N ASN A 407 37.71 27.37 -27.12
CA ASN A 407 37.92 27.36 -28.56
C ASN A 407 37.62 26.06 -29.31
N LYS A 408 37.35 26.29 -30.59
CA LYS A 408 37.28 25.39 -31.75
C LYS A 408 38.71 25.07 -32.21
N ALA A 409 39.16 23.83 -32.00
CA ALA A 409 40.21 23.18 -32.80
C ALA A 409 40.15 21.67 -32.52
N ASN A 410 40.21 20.88 -33.60
CA ASN A 410 40.12 19.41 -33.68
C ASN A 410 38.70 18.84 -33.58
N LEU A 411 38.05 18.70 -34.74
CA LEU A 411 37.67 17.41 -35.34
C LEU A 411 36.72 17.65 -36.52
N ASP A 412 37.28 18.12 -37.64
CA ASP A 412 36.70 17.87 -38.96
C ASP A 412 37.39 16.62 -39.51
N GLY A 413 36.65 15.52 -39.59
CA GLY A 413 37.18 14.24 -40.04
C GLY A 413 36.28 13.08 -39.64
N LEU A 414 35.07 13.03 -40.22
CA LEU A 414 34.30 11.84 -40.60
C LEU A 414 32.82 12.20 -40.74
N ALA A 415 32.50 12.85 -41.85
CA ALA A 415 31.18 12.77 -42.45
C ALA A 415 31.09 11.44 -43.22
N SER A 416 30.28 10.54 -42.70
CA SER A 416 29.56 9.43 -43.36
C SER A 416 29.41 8.33 -42.32
N TRP A 417 28.18 7.95 -42.01
CA TRP A 417 27.77 6.56 -41.87
C TRP A 417 26.25 6.53 -41.64
N ASP A 418 25.63 5.71 -42.49
CA ASP A 418 24.21 5.51 -42.69
C ASP A 418 23.47 4.96 -41.46
N GLY A 419 22.15 5.15 -41.51
CA GLY A 419 21.21 4.85 -40.45
C GLY A 419 21.20 3.41 -39.93
N LYS A 420 20.81 3.31 -38.65
CA LYS A 420 20.06 2.18 -38.08
C LYS A 420 19.40 2.60 -36.76
N SER A 421 18.18 2.12 -36.58
CA SER A 421 17.20 2.43 -35.54
C SER A 421 17.75 2.74 -34.14
N PHE A 422 17.43 3.93 -33.60
CA PHE A 422 17.45 4.17 -32.16
C PHE A 422 16.15 3.58 -31.58
N ARG A 423 16.22 2.35 -31.06
CA ARG A 423 15.06 1.65 -30.49
C ARG A 423 14.61 2.32 -29.19
N TYR A 424 13.40 2.89 -29.20
CA TYR A 424 12.66 3.32 -28.00
C TYR A 424 12.38 2.15 -27.03
N GLU A 425 12.51 0.91 -27.49
CA GLU A 425 12.36 -0.31 -26.68
C GLU A 425 13.37 -0.38 -25.53
N THR A 426 14.61 0.11 -25.71
CA THR A 426 15.68 -0.05 -24.72
C THR A 426 15.46 0.77 -23.46
N VAL A 427 14.76 1.91 -23.55
CA VAL A 427 14.50 2.80 -22.42
C VAL A 427 13.36 2.25 -21.56
N VAL A 428 12.26 1.84 -22.18
CA VAL A 428 11.13 1.20 -21.49
C VAL A 428 11.55 -0.14 -20.89
N GLU A 429 12.38 -0.93 -21.59
CA GLU A 429 12.92 -2.17 -21.06
C GLU A 429 13.90 -1.93 -19.89
N LEU A 430 14.74 -0.88 -19.93
CA LEU A 430 15.56 -0.47 -18.79
C LEU A 430 14.72 -0.03 -17.59
N TYR A 431 13.58 0.62 -17.81
CA TYR A 431 12.70 1.10 -16.75
C TYR A 431 11.82 0.00 -16.17
N ILE A 432 11.33 -0.93 -16.98
CA ILE A 432 10.68 -2.16 -16.53
C ILE A 432 11.70 -3.02 -15.79
N ARG A 433 12.95 -3.15 -16.27
CA ARG A 433 14.03 -3.79 -15.52
C ARG A 433 14.33 -3.08 -14.22
N LYS A 434 14.33 -1.74 -14.14
CA LYS A 434 14.51 -1.00 -12.88
C LYS A 434 13.32 -1.11 -11.93
N LEU A 435 12.09 -1.20 -12.44
CA LEU A 435 10.88 -1.41 -11.63
C LEU A 435 10.81 -2.85 -11.13
N CYS A 436 11.09 -3.84 -11.99
CA CYS A 436 11.28 -5.24 -11.63
C CYS A 436 12.46 -5.39 -10.67
N LEU A 437 13.62 -4.76 -10.92
CA LEU A 437 14.75 -4.75 -9.97
C LEU A 437 14.41 -4.00 -8.69
N ALA A 438 13.55 -2.99 -8.68
CA ALA A 438 13.12 -2.33 -7.45
C ALA A 438 12.15 -3.21 -6.65
N LEU A 439 11.23 -3.92 -7.31
CA LEU A 439 10.32 -4.89 -6.69
C LEU A 439 11.06 -6.15 -6.23
N THR A 440 12.02 -6.63 -7.02
CA THR A 440 12.91 -7.76 -6.72
C THR A 440 13.99 -7.37 -5.70
N ASN A 441 14.50 -6.14 -5.69
CA ASN A 441 15.39 -5.63 -4.62
C ASN A 441 14.61 -5.32 -3.34
N MET A 442 13.33 -4.93 -3.39
CA MET A 442 12.48 -4.93 -2.20
C MET A 442 12.35 -6.35 -1.60
N CYS A 443 12.41 -7.40 -2.44
CA CYS A 443 12.48 -8.79 -2.01
C CYS A 443 13.89 -9.25 -1.54
N LEU A 444 14.96 -8.82 -2.21
CA LEU A 444 16.34 -9.29 -1.99
C LEU A 444 17.11 -8.49 -0.92
N HIS A 445 16.87 -7.18 -0.82
CA HIS A 445 17.57 -6.31 0.14
C HIS A 445 17.15 -6.58 1.61
N ARG A 446 16.11 -7.41 1.81
CA ARG A 446 15.69 -7.96 3.10
C ARG A 446 16.26 -9.36 3.39
N ASN A 447 16.74 -10.08 2.36
CA ASN A 447 17.37 -11.40 2.51
C ASN A 447 18.87 -11.30 2.83
N TYR A 448 19.56 -10.26 2.35
CA TYR A 448 21.00 -10.09 2.62
C TYR A 448 21.32 -9.85 4.12
N GLU A 449 20.40 -9.26 4.88
CA GLU A 449 20.59 -9.03 6.33
C GLU A 449 20.35 -10.29 7.18
N ASN A 450 19.59 -11.28 6.70
CA ASN A 450 19.26 -12.49 7.46
C ASN A 450 20.27 -13.63 7.26
N THR A 451 20.92 -13.71 6.09
CA THR A 451 21.91 -14.77 5.80
C THR A 451 23.24 -14.53 6.54
N VAL A 452 23.65 -13.26 6.68
CA VAL A 452 24.85 -12.85 7.45
C VAL A 452 24.69 -13.12 8.96
N PHE A 453 23.45 -13.15 9.47
CA PHE A 453 23.18 -13.43 10.89
C PHE A 453 23.16 -14.94 11.21
N LYS A 454 22.92 -15.81 10.23
CA LYS A 454 22.94 -17.27 10.42
C LYS A 454 24.34 -17.90 10.22
N SER A 455 25.16 -17.39 9.29
CA SER A 455 26.54 -17.93 9.14
C SER A 455 27.42 -17.62 10.35
N ARG A 456 27.29 -16.42 10.95
CA ARG A 456 28.06 -16.05 12.16
C ARG A 456 27.75 -16.87 13.42
N LYS A 457 26.60 -17.56 13.49
CA LYS A 457 26.29 -18.46 14.62
C LYS A 457 26.84 -19.88 14.43
N SER A 458 27.07 -20.28 13.19
CA SER A 458 27.74 -21.53 12.81
C SER A 458 29.26 -21.41 13.03
N ASP A 459 29.84 -20.29 12.62
CA ASP A 459 31.29 -20.11 12.65
C ASP A 459 31.84 -19.97 14.09
N VAL A 460 31.08 -19.36 15.02
CA VAL A 460 31.48 -19.18 16.42
C VAL A 460 31.38 -20.48 17.25
N MET A 461 30.57 -21.46 16.84
CA MET A 461 30.52 -22.77 17.50
C MET A 461 31.57 -23.75 16.96
N ASN A 462 32.12 -23.52 15.76
CA ASN A 462 33.18 -24.34 15.18
C ASN A 462 34.59 -23.85 15.59
N THR A 463 34.78 -22.58 15.96
CA THR A 463 36.11 -22.09 16.40
C THR A 463 36.48 -22.45 17.84
N LEU A 464 35.56 -23.04 18.62
CA LEU A 464 35.80 -23.45 20.01
C LEU A 464 35.98 -24.97 20.19
N ARG A 465 36.03 -25.74 19.09
CA ARG A 465 36.24 -27.19 19.12
C ARG A 465 37.64 -27.63 18.63
N ASP A 466 38.39 -26.77 17.94
CA ASP A 466 39.67 -27.14 17.30
C ASP A 466 40.92 -26.61 18.01
N LYS A 467 40.95 -26.65 19.34
CA LYS A 467 42.19 -26.46 20.12
C LYS A 467 42.38 -27.53 21.17
N HIS A 468 42.37 -28.80 20.76
CA HIS A 468 43.10 -29.86 21.44
C HIS A 468 43.48 -30.95 20.41
N TYR A 469 44.71 -31.43 20.56
CA TYR A 469 45.41 -32.50 19.84
C TYR A 469 46.13 -32.17 18.52
N SER A 470 47.45 -32.09 18.68
CA SER A 470 48.49 -32.35 17.70
C SER A 470 48.79 -33.85 17.58
N GLN A 471 49.31 -34.22 16.41
CA GLN A 471 50.16 -35.37 16.05
C GLN A 471 49.53 -36.63 15.42
N GLU A 472 50.08 -36.87 14.22
CA GLU A 472 50.54 -38.12 13.60
C GLU A 472 49.75 -38.79 12.46
N ASP A 473 50.59 -39.27 11.53
CA ASP A 473 50.39 -39.63 10.14
C ASP A 473 49.79 -41.03 9.89
N THR A 474 49.43 -41.24 8.62
CA THR A 474 49.42 -42.50 7.81
C THR A 474 48.10 -43.22 7.46
N SER A 475 47.91 -43.36 6.13
CA SER A 475 47.26 -44.45 5.34
C SER A 475 45.76 -44.81 5.44
N CYS A 476 45.12 -44.94 4.28
CA CYS A 476 43.75 -45.47 4.01
C CYS A 476 43.68 -47.04 4.01
N PRO A 477 42.52 -47.68 3.66
CA PRO A 477 41.24 -47.97 4.37
C PRO A 477 40.99 -49.53 4.42
N PRO A 478 39.77 -50.18 4.47
CA PRO A 478 38.38 -49.82 4.83
C PRO A 478 37.66 -50.81 5.82
N ASN A 479 36.37 -50.53 6.13
CA ASN A 479 35.25 -51.44 6.55
C ASN A 479 35.05 -51.95 8.01
N GLU A 480 33.74 -52.09 8.32
CA GLU A 480 33.03 -52.93 9.33
C GLU A 480 32.72 -52.45 10.78
N SER A 481 31.42 -52.14 10.98
CA SER A 481 30.42 -52.77 11.89
C SER A 481 30.60 -52.90 13.43
N TYR A 482 29.42 -52.81 14.11
CA TYR A 482 29.05 -53.18 15.50
C TYR A 482 29.41 -52.19 16.65
N ARG A 483 28.44 -51.55 17.33
CA ARG A 483 27.43 -51.99 18.34
C ARG A 483 27.97 -52.02 19.79
N GLN A 484 27.19 -51.38 20.67
CA GLN A 484 27.16 -51.46 22.15
C GLN A 484 28.32 -50.73 22.84
N VAL A 485 28.10 -49.90 23.87
CA VAL A 485 27.79 -50.34 25.23
C VAL A 485 27.36 -49.13 26.11
N LEU A 486 26.20 -49.29 26.74
CA LEU A 486 25.75 -48.82 28.07
C LEU A 486 25.18 -47.41 28.32
N ASP A 487 23.85 -47.46 28.32
CA ASP A 487 22.82 -46.78 29.10
C ASP A 487 22.98 -46.87 30.65
N LYS A 488 22.16 -46.08 31.37
CA LYS A 488 21.92 -45.92 32.84
C LYS A 488 22.43 -44.58 33.41
N HIS A 489 21.65 -43.76 34.13
CA HIS A 489 20.30 -43.89 34.66
C HIS A 489 19.76 -42.49 35.00
N ALA A 490 18.52 -42.22 34.63
CA ALA A 490 17.70 -41.15 35.21
C ALA A 490 16.98 -41.65 36.46
N LYS A 491 16.85 -40.81 37.50
CA LYS A 491 15.58 -40.41 38.18
C LYS A 491 15.76 -40.01 39.66
N ASN A 492 15.01 -38.95 40.00
CA ASN A 492 14.38 -38.63 41.29
C ASN A 492 15.26 -38.27 42.49
N ARG A 493 15.12 -37.04 42.98
CA ARG A 493 14.24 -36.74 44.14
C ARG A 493 14.15 -35.24 44.40
N THR A 494 12.95 -34.85 44.81
CA THR A 494 12.53 -33.56 45.30
C THR A 494 12.87 -33.37 46.78
N ASP A 495 12.80 -32.10 47.18
CA ASP A 495 12.40 -31.57 48.49
C ASP A 495 13.43 -31.21 49.56
N HIS A 496 13.17 -29.98 50.02
CA HIS A 496 13.40 -29.37 51.32
C HIS A 496 14.58 -28.41 51.56
N ILE A 497 14.20 -27.12 51.73
CA ILE A 497 14.40 -26.24 52.91
C ILE A 497 15.84 -26.24 53.44
N GLY A 498 16.61 -25.15 53.44
CA GLY A 498 16.31 -23.77 53.82
C GLY A 498 17.45 -23.28 54.75
N LYS A 499 17.56 -21.96 54.95
CA LYS A 499 18.52 -21.21 55.83
C LYS A 499 19.92 -20.98 55.21
N SER A 500 20.31 -19.77 54.80
CA SER A 500 20.57 -18.50 55.51
C SER A 500 21.97 -18.42 56.16
N PHE A 501 22.56 -17.21 56.11
CA PHE A 501 23.89 -16.71 56.55
C PHE A 501 24.92 -16.60 55.40
N SER A 502 25.28 -15.41 54.88
CA SER A 502 26.06 -14.28 55.45
C SER A 502 27.42 -14.76 55.98
N GLU A 503 28.56 -14.39 55.41
CA GLU A 503 29.26 -13.10 55.47
C GLU A 503 30.55 -13.24 54.60
N VAL A 504 30.92 -12.25 53.77
CA VAL A 504 31.99 -11.25 53.99
C VAL A 504 33.39 -11.68 53.48
N ASP A 505 33.99 -10.76 52.74
CA ASP A 505 35.41 -10.53 52.42
C ASP A 505 36.26 -11.56 51.65
N ALA A 506 36.74 -11.12 50.47
CA ALA A 506 38.13 -10.63 50.33
C ALA A 506 38.55 -10.64 48.84
N ARG A 507 38.98 -9.46 48.34
CA ARG A 507 39.95 -9.39 47.23
C ARG A 507 41.35 -9.62 47.81
N PRO A 508 42.31 -10.11 47.01
CA PRO A 508 43.25 -9.14 46.45
C PRO A 508 43.68 -9.43 44.99
N ASP A 509 44.30 -8.39 44.44
CA ASP A 509 44.86 -8.23 43.10
C ASP A 509 45.85 -9.31 42.63
N GLY A 510 45.93 -9.49 41.31
CA GLY A 510 46.97 -10.28 40.64
C GLY A 510 47.06 -9.97 39.15
N LYS A 511 47.69 -8.84 38.79
CA LYS A 511 48.08 -8.51 37.42
C LYS A 511 49.19 -9.45 36.96
N LYS A 512 49.01 -10.13 35.81
CA LYS A 512 50.11 -10.65 34.99
C LYS A 512 50.10 -10.00 33.62
N VAL A 513 51.25 -9.42 33.29
CA VAL A 513 51.62 -8.72 32.06
C VAL A 513 52.18 -9.75 31.07
N GLN A 514 51.75 -9.73 29.80
CA GLN A 514 52.42 -10.41 28.69
C GLN A 514 52.59 -9.43 27.51
N LYS A 515 53.81 -9.40 26.97
CA LYS A 515 54.31 -8.52 25.88
C LYS A 515 53.71 -8.89 24.51
N PRO A 516 53.67 -7.95 23.55
CA PRO A 516 53.05 -8.15 22.23
C PRO A 516 54.03 -8.70 21.19
N SER A 517 53.60 -9.71 20.41
CA SER A 517 54.21 -10.11 19.15
C SER A 517 53.66 -9.27 18.00
N ARG A 518 54.58 -8.66 17.24
CA ARG A 518 54.31 -7.89 16.01
C ARG A 518 53.91 -8.83 14.88
N GLU A 519 52.77 -8.57 14.23
CA GLU A 519 52.53 -8.98 12.85
C GLU A 519 51.75 -7.88 12.12
N ASN A 520 52.39 -7.35 11.06
CA ASN A 520 51.85 -6.36 10.15
C ASN A 520 50.87 -7.04 9.18
N SER A 521 49.60 -6.62 9.18
CA SER A 521 48.77 -6.71 7.99
C SER A 521 47.90 -5.46 7.85
N ALA A 522 48.22 -4.66 6.84
CA ALA A 522 47.50 -3.45 6.50
C ALA A 522 46.18 -3.81 5.80
N SER A 523 45.08 -3.96 6.55
CA SER A 523 43.74 -3.98 5.97
C SER A 523 43.11 -2.58 6.03
N ARG A 524 42.93 -1.94 4.87
CA ARG A 524 42.14 -0.72 4.71
C ARG A 524 40.67 -1.01 5.04
N ASN A 525 40.27 -0.84 6.30
CA ASN A 525 38.87 -0.96 6.71
C ASN A 525 38.15 0.38 6.58
N HIS A 526 37.42 0.55 5.47
CA HIS A 526 36.42 1.61 5.31
C HIS A 526 35.28 1.41 6.32
N CYS A 527 35.27 2.24 7.37
CA CYS A 527 34.14 2.34 8.31
C CYS A 527 32.92 2.97 7.60
N THR A 528 32.08 2.15 6.99
CA THR A 528 30.74 2.57 6.59
C THR A 528 29.83 2.55 7.82
N CYS A 529 29.76 3.69 8.53
CA CYS A 529 28.66 3.92 9.47
C CYS A 529 27.35 3.99 8.69
N ARG A 530 26.69 2.84 8.48
CA ARG A 530 25.30 2.78 8.06
C ARG A 530 24.44 3.38 9.18
N VAL A 531 24.17 4.68 9.09
CA VAL A 531 23.00 5.28 9.73
C VAL A 531 21.79 4.69 9.03
N THR A 532 21.34 3.52 9.48
CA THR A 532 20.01 3.03 9.12
C THR A 532 19.02 4.01 9.72
N ALA A 533 18.38 4.81 8.86
CA ALA A 533 17.28 5.66 9.28
C ALA A 533 16.27 4.77 10.02
N PRO A 534 15.86 5.11 11.26
CA PRO A 534 14.89 4.30 11.97
C PRO A 534 13.63 4.22 11.09
N LYS A 535 13.24 2.99 10.70
CA LYS A 535 11.91 2.71 10.13
C LYS A 535 10.88 3.07 11.20
N THR A 536 10.52 4.35 11.25
CA THR A 536 9.68 4.93 12.29
C THR A 536 8.26 4.44 12.07
N ARG A 537 7.86 3.44 12.89
CA ARG A 537 6.50 2.87 12.90
C ARG A 537 5.48 3.98 13.16
N LEU A 538 4.34 3.93 12.44
CA LEU A 538 3.19 4.81 12.68
C LEU A 538 2.71 4.72 14.13
N LYS A 539 2.32 5.87 14.70
CA LYS A 539 1.60 5.92 15.98
C LYS A 539 0.15 5.50 15.80
N HIS A 540 -0.55 5.20 16.89
CA HIS A 540 -1.92 4.68 16.87
C HIS A 540 -2.86 5.58 16.04
N GLU A 541 -2.83 6.88 16.31
CA GLU A 541 -3.71 7.86 15.70
C GLU A 541 -3.33 8.15 14.24
N GLU A 542 -2.04 8.12 13.92
CA GLU A 542 -1.55 8.24 12.54
C GLU A 542 -2.05 7.06 11.68
N ARG A 543 -2.00 5.84 12.22
CA ARG A 543 -2.54 4.65 11.54
C ARG A 543 -4.03 4.80 11.31
N LEU A 544 -4.77 5.15 12.36
CA LEU A 544 -6.22 5.27 12.27
C LEU A 544 -6.65 6.33 11.25
N ALA A 545 -5.95 7.48 11.19
CA ALA A 545 -6.20 8.50 10.18
C ALA A 545 -6.01 7.98 8.74
N ILE A 546 -4.94 7.23 8.47
CA ILE A 546 -4.69 6.64 7.15
C ILE A 546 -5.73 5.56 6.81
N ILE A 547 -6.07 4.70 7.77
CA ILE A 547 -7.05 3.61 7.59
C ILE A 547 -8.44 4.20 7.27
N LEU A 548 -8.87 5.22 8.00
CA LEU A 548 -10.14 5.88 7.76
C LEU A 548 -10.14 6.68 6.46
N ALA A 549 -9.02 7.30 6.09
CA ALA A 549 -8.88 7.97 4.79
C ALA A 549 -9.05 6.97 3.62
N LEU A 550 -8.42 5.80 3.70
CA LEU A 550 -8.57 4.71 2.72
C LEU A 550 -10.00 4.18 2.63
N LEU A 551 -10.78 4.24 3.72
CA LEU A 551 -12.17 3.80 3.74
C LEU A 551 -13.12 4.89 3.18
N ILE A 552 -12.93 6.14 3.59
CA ILE A 552 -13.92 7.21 3.37
C ILE A 552 -13.66 7.95 2.07
N ILE A 553 -12.43 8.41 1.81
CA ILE A 553 -12.12 9.30 0.68
C ILE A 553 -12.49 8.69 -0.68
N PRO A 554 -12.11 7.44 -1.01
CA PRO A 554 -12.52 6.85 -2.29
C PRO A 554 -14.04 6.59 -2.39
N PHE A 555 -14.76 6.53 -1.27
CA PHE A 555 -16.21 6.33 -1.27
C PHE A 555 -17.00 7.64 -1.49
N ILE A 556 -16.45 8.80 -1.12
CA ILE A 556 -17.13 10.10 -1.21
C ILE A 556 -17.81 10.32 -2.56
N PRO A 557 -17.15 10.08 -3.72
CA PRO A 557 -17.79 10.31 -5.01
C PRO A 557 -19.00 9.42 -5.30
N ALA A 558 -19.07 8.23 -4.72
CA ALA A 558 -20.18 7.30 -4.91
C ALA A 558 -21.28 7.46 -3.84
N SER A 559 -21.13 8.38 -2.89
CA SER A 559 -21.99 8.46 -1.70
C SER A 559 -23.36 9.10 -1.93
N ASN A 560 -23.59 9.76 -3.07
CA ASN A 560 -24.76 10.62 -3.34
C ASN A 560 -24.93 11.83 -2.39
N LEU A 561 -23.96 12.12 -1.50
CA LEU A 561 -24.08 13.21 -0.51
C LEU A 561 -23.79 14.60 -1.09
N PHE A 562 -22.77 14.70 -1.96
CA PHE A 562 -22.31 15.98 -2.51
C PHE A 562 -22.76 16.19 -3.96
N PHE A 563 -22.94 15.11 -4.69
CA PHE A 563 -23.42 15.08 -6.06
C PHE A 563 -24.13 13.77 -6.30
N TYR A 564 -25.21 13.82 -7.08
CA TYR A 564 -25.98 12.63 -7.43
C TYR A 564 -25.28 11.84 -8.52
N VAL A 565 -25.33 10.52 -8.37
CA VAL A 565 -24.78 9.57 -9.34
C VAL A 565 -25.91 8.70 -9.91
N GLY A 566 -25.69 8.16 -11.11
CA GLY A 566 -26.66 7.31 -11.83
C GLY A 566 -26.82 5.91 -11.26
N PHE A 567 -26.77 5.76 -9.94
CA PHE A 567 -27.14 4.55 -9.20
C PHE A 567 -27.45 4.92 -7.75
N VAL A 568 -28.37 4.18 -7.11
CA VAL A 568 -28.64 4.35 -5.67
C VAL A 568 -27.51 3.71 -4.85
N LEU A 569 -27.18 2.46 -5.16
CA LEU A 569 -26.13 1.69 -4.51
C LEU A 569 -25.45 0.78 -5.55
N ALA A 570 -24.15 0.52 -5.40
CA ALA A 570 -23.42 -0.40 -6.26
C ALA A 570 -22.28 -1.05 -5.47
N GLU A 571 -22.12 -2.37 -5.54
CA GLU A 571 -21.17 -3.09 -4.66
C GLU A 571 -19.74 -2.87 -5.11
N ARG A 572 -19.52 -2.84 -6.43
CA ARG A 572 -18.21 -2.55 -7.04
C ARG A 572 -17.56 -1.25 -6.55
N VAL A 573 -18.33 -0.23 -6.15
CA VAL A 573 -17.76 1.03 -5.64
C VAL A 573 -17.07 0.87 -4.27
N LEU A 574 -17.37 -0.22 -3.56
CA LEU A 574 -16.76 -0.56 -2.28
C LEU A 574 -15.44 -1.33 -2.44
N TYR A 575 -15.02 -1.67 -3.67
CA TYR A 575 -13.79 -2.43 -3.90
C TYR A 575 -12.55 -1.71 -3.33
N ILE A 576 -12.30 -0.44 -3.68
CA ILE A 576 -11.19 0.35 -3.09
C ILE A 576 -11.44 0.68 -1.59
N PRO A 577 -12.61 1.21 -1.17
CA PRO A 577 -12.93 1.45 0.24
C PRO A 577 -12.71 0.23 1.16
N SER A 578 -12.96 -0.99 0.66
CA SER A 578 -12.78 -2.21 1.42
C SER A 578 -11.33 -2.44 1.88
N VAL A 579 -10.33 -1.85 1.23
CA VAL A 579 -8.93 -1.86 1.71
C VAL A 579 -8.85 -1.21 3.09
N GLY A 580 -9.48 -0.04 3.26
CA GLY A 580 -9.57 0.66 4.54
C GLY A 580 -10.34 -0.17 5.58
N TYR A 581 -11.45 -0.80 5.19
CA TYR A 581 -12.22 -1.68 6.07
C TYR A 581 -11.40 -2.88 6.54
N CYS A 582 -10.74 -3.61 5.64
CA CYS A 582 -9.91 -4.76 5.99
C CYS A 582 -8.75 -4.36 6.90
N TYR A 583 -8.16 -3.18 6.69
CA TYR A 583 -7.13 -2.64 7.59
C TYR A 583 -7.69 -2.27 8.95
N LEU A 584 -8.90 -1.73 9.03
CA LEU A 584 -9.56 -1.42 10.30
C LEU A 584 -9.79 -2.69 11.12
N VAL A 585 -10.31 -3.75 10.52
CA VAL A 585 -10.51 -5.06 11.16
C VAL A 585 -9.18 -5.65 11.61
N ALA A 586 -8.17 -5.67 10.74
CA ALA A 586 -6.84 -6.18 11.07
C ALA A 586 -6.12 -5.35 12.15
N TYR A 587 -6.38 -4.05 12.19
CA TYR A 587 -5.86 -3.18 13.23
C TYR A 587 -6.54 -3.46 14.57
N ALA A 588 -7.86 -3.59 14.60
CA ALA A 588 -8.60 -4.01 15.80
C ALA A 588 -8.10 -5.37 16.32
N TYR A 589 -7.88 -6.34 15.43
CA TYR A 589 -7.25 -7.62 15.74
C TYR A 589 -5.90 -7.43 16.45
N SER A 590 -5.03 -6.55 15.94
CA SER A 590 -3.73 -6.29 16.57
C SER A 590 -3.83 -5.67 17.97
N LEU A 591 -4.82 -4.81 18.22
CA LEU A 591 -5.05 -4.19 19.53
C LEU A 591 -5.52 -5.21 20.57
N VAL A 592 -6.43 -6.12 20.18
CA VAL A 592 -6.92 -7.18 21.08
C VAL A 592 -5.82 -8.21 21.33
N TRP A 593 -5.04 -8.56 20.31
CA TRP A 593 -3.93 -9.51 20.40
C TRP A 593 -2.87 -9.14 21.46
N ASP A 594 -2.61 -7.84 21.60
CA ASP A 594 -1.62 -7.31 22.54
C ASP A 594 -2.17 -7.18 23.97
N ARG A 595 -3.50 -7.07 24.14
CA ARG A 595 -4.13 -6.90 25.47
C ARG A 595 -4.19 -8.17 26.31
N SER A 596 -4.54 -9.32 25.73
CA SER A 596 -4.74 -10.55 26.49
C SER A 596 -4.19 -11.78 25.78
N LYS A 597 -3.22 -12.47 26.42
CA LYS A 597 -2.67 -13.73 25.89
C LYS A 597 -3.70 -14.87 25.91
N GLY A 598 -4.58 -14.91 26.91
CA GLY A 598 -5.60 -15.95 27.06
C GLY A 598 -6.66 -15.93 25.95
N GLN A 599 -6.98 -14.75 25.43
CA GLN A 599 -7.99 -14.57 24.38
C GLN A 599 -7.47 -14.82 22.96
N ARG A 600 -6.17 -15.07 22.76
CA ARG A 600 -5.57 -15.20 21.42
C ARG A 600 -6.11 -16.36 20.61
N ARG A 601 -6.36 -17.50 21.25
CA ARG A 601 -6.93 -18.69 20.58
C ARG A 601 -8.34 -18.39 20.07
N LEU A 602 -9.18 -17.81 20.93
CA LEU A 602 -10.53 -17.37 20.57
C LEU A 602 -10.50 -16.33 19.44
N LEU A 603 -9.65 -15.31 19.56
CA LEU A 603 -9.52 -14.26 18.54
C LEU A 603 -9.11 -14.83 17.17
N ASN A 604 -8.15 -15.75 17.13
CA ASN A 604 -7.78 -16.45 15.90
C ASN A 604 -8.93 -17.29 15.34
N ALA A 605 -9.64 -18.03 16.20
CA ALA A 605 -10.80 -18.81 15.78
C ALA A 605 -11.91 -17.93 15.17
N LEU A 606 -12.19 -16.76 15.77
CA LEU A 606 -13.17 -15.80 15.26
C LEU A 606 -12.76 -15.21 13.90
N VAL A 607 -11.49 -14.83 13.73
CA VAL A 607 -10.99 -14.31 12.46
C VAL A 607 -11.00 -15.39 11.38
N MET A 608 -10.59 -16.62 11.71
CA MET A 608 -10.66 -17.75 10.76
C MET A 608 -12.10 -18.07 10.39
N TYR A 609 -13.03 -18.08 11.35
CA TYR A 609 -14.45 -18.27 11.10
C TYR A 609 -15.01 -17.20 10.16
N LEU A 610 -14.65 -15.92 10.38
CA LEU A 610 -15.03 -14.83 9.49
C LEU A 610 -14.50 -15.03 8.07
N MET A 611 -13.22 -15.38 7.93
CA MET A 611 -12.60 -15.66 6.62
C MET A 611 -13.28 -16.82 5.90
N VAL A 612 -13.61 -17.91 6.61
CA VAL A 612 -14.31 -19.06 6.02
C VAL A 612 -15.71 -18.69 5.59
N ILE A 613 -16.47 -17.94 6.40
CA ILE A 613 -17.80 -17.45 6.00
C ILE A 613 -17.70 -16.59 4.75
N TYR A 614 -16.74 -15.67 4.71
CA TYR A 614 -16.55 -14.78 3.57
C TYR A 614 -16.17 -15.58 2.32
N ALA A 615 -15.22 -16.51 2.42
CA ALA A 615 -14.87 -17.40 1.33
C ALA A 615 -16.06 -18.21 0.81
N VAL A 616 -16.84 -18.84 1.69
CA VAL A 616 -18.05 -19.61 1.31
C VAL A 616 -19.09 -18.72 0.65
N ARG A 617 -19.30 -17.50 1.16
CA ARG A 617 -20.24 -16.54 0.55
C ARG A 617 -19.76 -16.05 -0.81
N THR A 618 -18.47 -15.82 -1.00
CA THR A 618 -17.88 -15.45 -2.28
C THR A 618 -18.05 -16.57 -3.30
N VAL A 619 -17.66 -17.80 -2.95
CA VAL A 619 -17.82 -18.98 -3.83
C VAL A 619 -19.29 -19.17 -4.22
N ARG A 620 -20.23 -19.00 -3.27
CA ARG A 620 -21.67 -19.03 -3.56
C ARG A 620 -22.11 -17.87 -4.46
N ARG A 621 -21.67 -16.64 -4.18
CA ARG A 621 -22.06 -15.47 -4.99
C ARG A 621 -21.52 -15.57 -6.41
N ASN A 622 -20.37 -16.21 -6.62
CA ASN A 622 -19.81 -16.46 -7.94
C ASN A 622 -20.74 -17.30 -8.84
N THR A 623 -21.55 -18.20 -8.27
CA THR A 623 -22.47 -19.03 -9.08
C THR A 623 -23.56 -18.21 -9.76
N ASP A 624 -23.87 -17.05 -9.19
CA ASP A 624 -24.84 -16.12 -9.75
C ASP A 624 -24.31 -15.50 -11.05
N TRP A 625 -22.99 -15.43 -11.23
CA TRP A 625 -22.34 -14.84 -12.40
C TRP A 625 -22.01 -15.86 -13.51
N LEU A 626 -22.41 -17.13 -13.36
CA LEU A 626 -22.11 -18.17 -14.35
C LEU A 626 -22.77 -17.91 -15.71
N ASN A 627 -24.01 -17.42 -15.70
CA ASN A 627 -24.80 -17.10 -16.89
C ASN A 627 -25.88 -16.06 -16.54
N GLU A 628 -26.50 -15.47 -17.57
CA GLU A 628 -27.47 -14.38 -17.40
C GLU A 628 -28.73 -14.82 -16.65
N GLU A 629 -29.21 -16.04 -16.85
CA GLU A 629 -30.38 -16.56 -16.15
C GLU A 629 -30.15 -16.64 -14.63
N ASN A 630 -29.03 -17.23 -14.20
CA ASN A 630 -28.64 -17.28 -12.78
C ASN A 630 -28.54 -15.87 -12.18
N LEU A 631 -27.92 -14.96 -12.92
CA LEU A 631 -27.69 -13.58 -12.47
C LEU A 631 -29.02 -12.87 -12.23
N TYR A 632 -29.95 -12.93 -13.19
CA TYR A 632 -31.25 -12.30 -13.08
C TYR A 632 -32.13 -12.96 -12.03
N ARG A 633 -32.13 -14.29 -11.91
CA ARG A 633 -32.82 -14.98 -10.82
C ARG A 633 -32.30 -14.55 -9.45
N SER A 634 -30.98 -14.35 -9.29
CA SER A 634 -30.38 -13.87 -8.03
C SER A 634 -30.84 -12.46 -7.62
N GLY A 635 -31.16 -11.60 -8.61
CA GLY A 635 -31.55 -10.21 -8.36
C GLY A 635 -33.02 -10.00 -8.02
N ILE A 636 -33.89 -11.00 -8.23
CA ILE A 636 -35.34 -10.90 -8.00
C ILE A 636 -35.67 -10.41 -6.59
N ALA A 637 -34.91 -10.84 -5.58
CA ALA A 637 -35.16 -10.46 -4.19
C ALA A 637 -34.81 -9.00 -3.86
N VAL A 638 -34.07 -8.29 -4.75
CA VAL A 638 -33.58 -6.92 -4.52
C VAL A 638 -34.18 -5.94 -5.52
N ASN A 639 -34.17 -6.28 -6.82
CA ASN A 639 -34.76 -5.47 -7.87
C ASN A 639 -35.70 -6.32 -8.76
N PRO A 640 -36.86 -6.76 -8.21
CA PRO A 640 -37.78 -7.63 -8.93
C PRO A 640 -38.17 -7.11 -10.33
N PRO A 641 -38.58 -5.84 -10.54
CA PRO A 641 -39.01 -5.36 -11.86
C PRO A 641 -37.95 -5.57 -12.95
N LYS A 642 -36.72 -5.11 -12.70
CA LYS A 642 -35.64 -5.19 -13.69
C LYS A 642 -35.16 -6.63 -13.86
N SER A 643 -35.07 -7.40 -12.78
CA SER A 643 -34.65 -8.80 -12.83
C SER A 643 -35.63 -9.68 -13.58
N TYR A 644 -36.94 -9.53 -13.34
CA TYR A 644 -37.96 -10.27 -14.08
C TYR A 644 -38.02 -9.85 -15.56
N GLY A 645 -37.92 -8.55 -15.86
CA GLY A 645 -37.90 -8.06 -17.24
C GLY A 645 -36.71 -8.64 -18.03
N ASN A 646 -35.51 -8.56 -17.46
CA ASN A 646 -34.32 -9.14 -18.09
C ASN A 646 -34.40 -10.67 -18.19
N LEU A 647 -34.91 -11.35 -17.15
CA LEU A 647 -35.10 -12.80 -17.16
C LEU A 647 -36.06 -13.23 -18.26
N GLY A 648 -37.18 -12.51 -18.46
CA GLY A 648 -38.12 -12.75 -19.55
C GLY A 648 -37.43 -12.71 -20.92
N SER A 649 -36.57 -11.71 -21.15
CA SER A 649 -35.83 -11.58 -22.42
C SER A 649 -34.87 -12.74 -22.66
N ILE A 650 -34.17 -13.22 -21.62
CA ILE A 650 -33.31 -14.40 -21.74
C ILE A 650 -34.14 -15.66 -22.01
N LEU A 651 -35.22 -15.89 -21.25
CA LEU A 651 -36.09 -17.05 -21.45
C LEU A 651 -36.74 -17.06 -22.83
N SER A 652 -37.14 -15.89 -23.34
CA SER A 652 -37.69 -15.72 -24.68
C SER A 652 -36.66 -16.07 -25.76
N SER A 653 -35.42 -15.59 -25.62
CA SER A 653 -34.31 -15.96 -26.54
C SER A 653 -33.99 -17.46 -26.53
N GLN A 654 -34.24 -18.14 -25.40
CA GLN A 654 -34.13 -19.60 -25.26
C GLN A 654 -35.36 -20.36 -25.75
N ARG A 655 -36.37 -19.69 -26.31
CA ARG A 655 -37.65 -20.25 -26.76
C ARG A 655 -38.53 -20.84 -25.64
N ARG A 656 -38.30 -20.44 -24.39
CA ARG A 656 -39.11 -20.82 -23.21
C ARG A 656 -40.24 -19.81 -23.00
N TYR A 657 -41.12 -19.69 -23.99
CA TYR A 657 -42.08 -18.59 -24.08
C TYR A 657 -43.05 -18.50 -22.89
N GLN A 658 -43.53 -19.63 -22.38
CA GLN A 658 -44.44 -19.65 -21.22
C GLN A 658 -43.78 -19.08 -19.96
N GLU A 659 -42.54 -19.47 -19.68
CA GLU A 659 -41.79 -18.93 -18.52
C GLU A 659 -41.40 -17.46 -18.74
N ALA A 660 -41.10 -17.08 -19.99
CA ALA A 660 -40.80 -15.70 -20.35
C ALA A 660 -42.02 -14.78 -20.11
N GLU A 661 -43.20 -15.19 -20.57
CA GLU A 661 -44.46 -14.47 -20.33
C GLU A 661 -44.73 -14.33 -18.83
N GLN A 662 -44.55 -15.41 -18.06
CA GLN A 662 -44.71 -15.35 -16.61
C GLN A 662 -43.74 -14.35 -15.98
N ALA A 663 -42.47 -14.34 -16.40
CA ALA A 663 -41.48 -13.38 -15.92
C ALA A 663 -41.89 -11.93 -16.27
N TYR A 664 -42.30 -11.65 -17.50
CA TYR A 664 -42.78 -10.32 -17.91
C TYR A 664 -44.02 -9.89 -17.11
N ARG A 665 -45.00 -10.78 -16.90
CA ARG A 665 -46.16 -10.50 -16.04
C ARG A 665 -45.76 -10.18 -14.61
N MET A 666 -44.78 -10.89 -14.05
CA MET A 666 -44.25 -10.58 -12.72
C MET A 666 -43.53 -9.24 -12.69
N ALA A 667 -42.75 -8.88 -13.71
CA ALA A 667 -42.14 -7.55 -13.81
C ALA A 667 -43.21 -6.45 -13.79
N LEU A 668 -44.28 -6.60 -14.58
CA LEU A 668 -45.40 -5.67 -14.64
C LEU A 668 -46.22 -5.62 -13.33
N HIS A 669 -46.30 -6.73 -12.60
CA HIS A 669 -46.93 -6.76 -11.28
C HIS A 669 -46.19 -5.85 -10.29
N TYR A 670 -44.85 -5.89 -10.26
CA TYR A 670 -44.07 -4.99 -9.41
C TYR A 670 -43.99 -3.57 -9.96
N ARG A 671 -44.00 -3.40 -11.28
CA ARG A 671 -43.95 -2.09 -11.93
C ARG A 671 -44.70 -2.12 -13.26
N SER A 672 -45.92 -1.61 -13.26
CA SER A 672 -46.83 -1.66 -14.41
C SER A 672 -46.42 -0.77 -15.61
N ASN A 673 -45.50 0.18 -15.43
CA ASN A 673 -45.09 1.15 -16.46
C ASN A 673 -43.72 0.84 -17.09
N MET A 674 -43.51 -0.42 -17.52
CA MET A 674 -42.31 -0.85 -18.24
C MET A 674 -42.66 -1.12 -19.71
N ALA A 675 -42.41 -0.14 -20.58
CA ALA A 675 -42.82 -0.19 -21.99
C ALA A 675 -42.14 -1.33 -22.77
N ASP A 676 -40.87 -1.60 -22.47
CA ASP A 676 -40.11 -2.72 -23.00
C ASP A 676 -40.74 -4.07 -22.63
N VAL A 677 -41.26 -4.20 -21.41
CA VAL A 677 -41.93 -5.42 -20.94
C VAL A 677 -43.33 -5.59 -21.53
N HIS A 678 -44.06 -4.50 -21.81
CA HIS A 678 -45.34 -4.59 -22.52
C HIS A 678 -45.20 -4.95 -24.00
N TYR A 679 -44.07 -4.57 -24.60
CA TYR A 679 -43.80 -4.85 -26.02
C TYR A 679 -43.45 -6.33 -26.27
N ASN A 680 -42.73 -6.96 -25.34
CA ASN A 680 -42.32 -8.37 -25.41
C ASN A 680 -43.38 -9.29 -24.83
#